data_AF-A0A2N2RI32-F1
#
_entry.id   AF-A0A2N2RI32-F1
#
_cell.length_a   1.000
_cell.length_b   1.000
_cell.length_c   1.000
_cell.angle_alpha   90.00
_cell.angle_beta   90.00
_cell.angle_gamma   90.00
#
_symmetry.space_group_name_H-M   'P 1'
#
loop_
_entity.id
_entity.type
_entity.pdbx_description
1 polymer ?
#
loop_
_entity_poly.entity_id
_entity_poly.type
_entity_poly.pdbx_seq_one_letter_code
_entity_poly.pdbx_strand_id
1 'polypeptide(L)'
;MLNLPSSSTLVRLLAHLLAIAALAVAAAAHGAQNAVPQAPLVPLARVGPWSAVASLVGLGDRVWFTNSVKFRDHNSADVYSYNPRTGALRLEQHLFSQDTGHPTVAGGLLYWPFEDPRFSAGQGEFMVTNGRDWQWRSLPTPRVLHVHDMLADGSTLYAASGGFEAALHRSDDGGQSWRLLYTHRNAPNSYSRLVSQAMLGPQLFAGLDASGETGPKLLQWKHDTLVPVPGWPGGERADGLTVFRGRLYALHVDGDGTQLWRTDGRRSGAVRGMAQVRVRALAAGPGALWAVSARDGGGTLWRSPDGTAWQVAQRFEGDEPLDVAVVQGRVYVGAIGADGRGVLYGPQARRDAPTPRATHPAGIAADALAPRTPAMTSTSTSTSTSTSTSTSTSMPMPMPAQSAAPEVDLPPTLAALDRALADLRAFEADGGSLVRLLGPLVASRSDAAAQALTQRLAERTAQRLSGAPRDATPVRLAGDMVGALTALTGCPFGYDVAAWRAWRQTGTACATPPERHGALVPIPGGTYRMGDARGEPDEAPRRVAVQPFRLMQHEVSNQAFAAFVQASGHVTDAERSGTGYVWTDRWREVAGADWRHPQGPASSLAGLAQHPVVQVSARDAAAYCAWHGLRLPTEAEWEFAARGHDGRRYPWGDTAPRQGGTTGDRAEPAEATLRANFGTDACCAADATDGHARTAPVGSYPQGRSPWGLDDMAGNVWEWTASAYRAGGRDVAIRGGGWGNDAYCLRTSYRHGNPPDIGLDMVGLRCAGD
;
A
#
# COMPACT_ATOMS: atom_id res chain seq x y z
N MET A 1 14.44 40.52 -73.83
CA MET A 1 15.16 39.25 -74.06
C MET A 1 15.09 38.43 -72.78
N LEU A 2 14.17 37.46 -72.71
CA LEU A 2 14.13 36.45 -71.66
C LEU A 2 15.00 35.27 -72.13
N ASN A 3 16.12 35.03 -71.44
CA ASN A 3 16.95 33.84 -71.66
C ASN A 3 16.23 32.62 -71.07
N LEU A 4 15.55 31.86 -71.92
CA LEU A 4 15.12 30.51 -71.59
C LEU A 4 16.35 29.59 -71.54
N PRO A 5 16.52 28.76 -70.50
CA PRO A 5 17.64 27.83 -70.42
C PRO A 5 17.55 26.81 -71.56
N SER A 6 18.70 26.46 -72.15
CA SER A 6 18.80 25.53 -73.28
C SER A 6 18.14 24.19 -72.96
N SER A 7 17.52 23.56 -73.97
CA SER A 7 16.81 22.27 -73.87
C SER A 7 17.61 21.16 -73.16
N SER A 8 18.94 21.21 -73.24
CA SER A 8 19.84 20.28 -72.53
C SER A 8 19.76 20.37 -71.00
N THR A 9 19.47 21.55 -70.46
CA THR A 9 19.40 21.80 -69.00
C THR A 9 18.09 21.26 -68.44
N LEU A 10 16.99 21.46 -69.17
CA LEU A 10 15.67 20.94 -68.79
C LEU A 10 15.63 19.41 -68.85
N VAL A 11 16.25 18.80 -69.87
CA VAL A 11 16.36 17.34 -70.00
C VAL A 11 17.22 16.74 -68.90
N ARG A 12 18.32 17.39 -68.50
CA ARG A 12 19.15 16.96 -67.36
C ARG A 12 18.41 17.09 -66.03
N LEU A 13 17.61 18.14 -65.85
CA LEU A 13 16.79 18.32 -64.66
C LEU A 13 15.71 17.24 -64.56
N LEU A 14 15.03 16.93 -65.67
CA LEU A 14 14.03 15.86 -65.72
C LEU A 14 14.66 14.48 -65.48
N ALA A 15 15.84 14.21 -66.05
CA ALA A 15 16.57 12.97 -65.83
C ALA A 15 17.02 12.82 -64.36
N HIS A 16 17.45 13.91 -63.71
CA HIS A 16 17.75 13.90 -62.28
C HIS A 16 16.50 13.68 -61.41
N LEU A 17 15.38 14.34 -61.75
CA LEU A 17 14.12 14.13 -61.03
C LEU A 17 13.58 12.71 -61.20
N LEU A 18 13.70 12.12 -62.39
CA LEU A 18 13.35 10.73 -62.65
C LEU A 18 14.29 9.74 -61.96
N ALA A 19 15.59 10.04 -61.89
CA ALA A 19 16.56 9.22 -61.13
C ALA A 19 16.29 9.29 -59.62
N ILE A 20 15.95 10.46 -59.08
CA ILE A 20 15.54 10.64 -57.68
C ILE A 20 14.23 9.91 -57.40
N ALA A 21 13.26 9.97 -58.30
CA ALA A 21 12.00 9.23 -58.19
C ALA A 21 12.23 7.72 -58.26
N ALA A 22 13.11 7.24 -59.16
CA ALA A 22 13.46 5.83 -59.27
C ALA A 22 14.24 5.32 -58.04
N LEU A 23 15.12 6.14 -57.47
CA LEU A 23 15.81 5.85 -56.20
C LEU A 23 14.83 5.83 -55.01
N ALA A 24 13.83 6.72 -55.00
CA ALA A 24 12.77 6.72 -53.99
C ALA A 24 11.87 5.48 -54.09
N VAL A 25 11.53 5.05 -55.30
CA VAL A 25 10.75 3.81 -55.55
C VAL A 25 11.58 2.56 -55.24
N ALA A 26 12.87 2.54 -55.58
CA ALA A 26 13.78 1.44 -55.24
C ALA A 26 14.05 1.35 -53.73
N ALA A 27 14.13 2.49 -53.02
CA ALA A 27 14.22 2.56 -51.56
C ALA A 27 12.90 2.13 -50.88
N ALA A 28 11.74 2.48 -51.45
CA ALA A 28 10.45 1.98 -51.00
C ALA A 28 10.30 0.47 -51.23
N ALA A 29 10.82 -0.05 -52.35
CA ALA A 29 10.83 -1.48 -52.66
C ALA A 29 11.83 -2.27 -51.80
N HIS A 30 13.01 -1.72 -51.49
CA HIS A 30 13.97 -2.34 -50.56
C HIS A 30 13.52 -2.24 -49.09
N GLY A 31 12.75 -1.21 -48.72
CA GLY A 31 12.11 -1.10 -47.41
C GLY A 31 11.00 -2.13 -47.19
N ALA A 32 10.33 -2.57 -48.28
CA ALA A 32 9.28 -3.57 -48.23
C ALA A 32 9.79 -5.02 -48.11
N GLN A 33 11.05 -5.30 -48.48
CA GLN A 33 11.55 -6.68 -48.65
C GLN A 33 12.24 -7.31 -47.41
N ASN A 34 12.37 -6.59 -46.28
CA ASN A 34 12.99 -7.13 -45.06
C ASN A 34 12.11 -7.12 -43.81
N ALA A 35 10.80 -6.92 -43.96
CA ALA A 35 9.85 -7.15 -42.87
C ALA A 35 9.47 -8.62 -42.86
N VAL A 36 10.16 -9.46 -42.06
CA VAL A 36 9.55 -10.70 -41.59
C VAL A 36 8.21 -10.28 -40.96
N PRO A 37 7.05 -10.73 -41.47
CA PRO A 37 5.77 -10.36 -40.89
C PRO A 37 5.77 -10.85 -39.44
N GLN A 38 5.78 -9.93 -38.49
CA GLN A 38 5.58 -10.31 -37.11
C GLN A 38 4.11 -10.74 -36.99
N ALA A 39 3.89 -11.96 -36.51
CA ALA A 39 2.54 -12.44 -36.23
C ALA A 39 1.85 -11.42 -35.29
N PRO A 40 0.57 -11.10 -35.52
CA PRO A 40 -0.14 -10.14 -34.70
C PRO A 40 -0.06 -10.55 -33.22
N LEU A 41 0.13 -9.58 -32.35
CA LEU A 41 0.10 -9.81 -30.92
C LEU A 41 -1.33 -10.17 -30.51
N VAL A 42 -1.45 -11.26 -29.77
CA VAL A 42 -2.71 -11.74 -29.21
C VAL A 42 -2.73 -11.47 -27.71
N PRO A 43 -3.92 -11.31 -27.09
CA PRO A 43 -4.01 -11.25 -25.63
C PRO A 43 -3.55 -12.58 -25.04
N LEU A 44 -2.50 -12.55 -24.23
CA LEU A 44 -1.89 -13.69 -23.57
C LEU A 44 -2.42 -13.89 -22.15
N ALA A 45 -2.72 -12.79 -21.45
CA ALA A 45 -3.29 -12.81 -20.12
C ALA A 45 -4.19 -11.60 -19.90
N ARG A 46 -5.27 -11.79 -19.15
CA ARG A 46 -6.09 -10.74 -18.56
C ARG A 46 -6.00 -10.86 -17.04
N VAL A 47 -5.48 -9.83 -16.40
CA VAL A 47 -5.21 -9.79 -14.95
C VAL A 47 -6.10 -8.75 -14.29
N GLY A 48 -6.35 -8.89 -13.01
CA GLY A 48 -7.24 -8.00 -12.26
C GLY A 48 -7.04 -8.23 -10.76
N PRO A 49 -7.46 -7.27 -9.92
CA PRO A 49 -8.69 -6.49 -10.12
C PRO A 49 -8.53 -5.19 -10.93
N TRP A 50 -7.32 -4.77 -11.25
CA TRP A 50 -7.05 -3.46 -11.85
C TRP A 50 -7.04 -3.48 -13.37
N SER A 51 -7.27 -2.31 -13.96
CA SER A 51 -7.48 -2.20 -15.40
C SER A 51 -6.21 -2.13 -16.25
N ALA A 52 -5.01 -1.92 -15.68
CA ALA A 52 -3.78 -1.70 -16.44
C ALA A 52 -2.71 -2.79 -16.25
N VAL A 53 -1.99 -3.13 -17.31
CA VAL A 53 -0.70 -3.84 -17.25
C VAL A 53 0.43 -2.88 -17.64
N ALA A 54 1.48 -2.78 -16.81
CA ALA A 54 2.61 -1.88 -16.99
C ALA A 54 3.94 -2.47 -16.45
N SER A 55 5.02 -1.69 -16.55
CA SER A 55 6.36 -1.97 -16.04
C SER A 55 6.89 -3.33 -16.49
N LEU A 56 6.80 -3.62 -17.79
CA LEU A 56 7.15 -4.93 -18.33
C LEU A 56 8.68 -5.15 -18.30
N VAL A 57 9.13 -6.31 -17.81
CA VAL A 57 10.55 -6.69 -17.78
C VAL A 57 10.74 -8.19 -17.95
N GLY A 58 11.88 -8.59 -18.54
CA GLY A 58 12.22 -10.00 -18.73
C GLY A 58 13.17 -10.52 -17.65
N LEU A 59 12.81 -11.63 -16.99
CA LEU A 59 13.71 -12.39 -16.12
C LEU A 59 13.60 -13.88 -16.45
N GLY A 60 14.73 -14.50 -16.82
CA GLY A 60 14.76 -15.90 -17.23
C GLY A 60 13.93 -16.12 -18.50
N ASP A 61 12.99 -17.06 -18.46
CA ASP A 61 12.05 -17.36 -19.54
C ASP A 61 10.65 -16.75 -19.33
N ARG A 62 10.55 -15.75 -18.44
CA ARG A 62 9.29 -15.11 -18.06
C ARG A 62 9.29 -13.63 -18.37
N VAL A 63 8.10 -13.13 -18.68
CA VAL A 63 7.78 -11.70 -18.72
C VAL A 63 7.11 -11.36 -17.40
N TRP A 64 7.65 -10.39 -16.70
CA TRP A 64 7.14 -9.86 -15.44
C TRP A 64 6.51 -8.50 -15.70
N PHE A 65 5.47 -8.17 -14.94
CA PHE A 65 4.71 -6.93 -15.12
C PHE A 65 3.87 -6.64 -13.88
N THR A 66 3.42 -5.40 -13.75
CA THR A 66 2.48 -4.99 -12.70
C THR A 66 1.07 -4.85 -13.24
N ASN A 67 0.09 -5.16 -12.39
CA ASN A 67 -1.31 -4.81 -12.58
C ASN A 67 -1.64 -3.66 -11.63
N SER A 68 -1.62 -2.42 -12.14
CA SER A 68 -1.90 -1.20 -11.39
C SER A 68 -2.09 -0.03 -12.34
N VAL A 69 -3.03 0.87 -12.04
CA VAL A 69 -3.21 2.15 -12.71
C VAL A 69 -2.70 3.26 -11.81
N LYS A 70 -1.59 3.88 -12.21
CA LYS A 70 -1.03 5.07 -11.57
C LYS A 70 -2.12 6.15 -11.41
N PHE A 71 -2.30 6.67 -10.20
CA PHE A 71 -3.31 7.67 -9.81
C PHE A 71 -4.80 7.24 -9.83
N ARG A 72 -5.12 5.99 -10.17
CA ARG A 72 -6.49 5.46 -10.08
C ARG A 72 -6.63 4.38 -9.01
N ASP A 73 -5.59 3.57 -8.82
CA ASP A 73 -5.56 2.48 -7.85
C ASP A 73 -4.62 2.84 -6.69
N HIS A 74 -4.91 3.95 -6.00
CA HIS A 74 -4.08 4.45 -4.90
C HIS A 74 -3.78 3.34 -3.89
N ASN A 75 -2.50 2.97 -3.77
CA ASN A 75 -1.93 2.04 -2.80
C ASN A 75 -2.11 0.54 -3.10
N SER A 76 -2.23 0.12 -4.37
CA SER A 76 -2.22 -1.31 -4.72
C SER A 76 -1.62 -1.59 -6.09
N ALA A 77 -0.63 -2.48 -6.11
CA ALA A 77 -0.07 -3.01 -7.34
C ALA A 77 0.32 -4.49 -7.18
N ASP A 78 -0.20 -5.32 -8.07
CA ASP A 78 0.15 -6.74 -8.09
C ASP A 78 1.25 -7.00 -9.11
N VAL A 79 2.32 -7.68 -8.70
CA VAL A 79 3.35 -8.17 -9.62
C VAL A 79 2.97 -9.57 -10.09
N TYR A 80 2.95 -9.74 -11.41
CA TYR A 80 2.69 -11.01 -12.08
C TYR A 80 3.92 -11.45 -12.88
N SER A 81 4.00 -12.75 -13.13
CA SER A 81 4.87 -13.30 -14.18
C SER A 81 4.10 -14.20 -15.13
N TYR A 82 4.49 -14.17 -16.40
CA TYR A 82 3.95 -14.98 -17.48
C TYR A 82 5.06 -15.73 -18.18
N ASN A 83 4.92 -17.05 -18.31
CA ASN A 83 5.85 -17.89 -19.08
C ASN A 83 5.33 -18.07 -20.52
N PRO A 84 5.97 -17.50 -21.55
CA PRO A 84 5.49 -17.59 -22.93
C PRO A 84 5.63 -18.97 -23.57
N ARG A 85 6.37 -19.90 -22.95
CA ARG A 85 6.51 -21.28 -23.44
C ARG A 85 5.37 -22.16 -22.95
N THR A 86 5.00 -22.03 -21.67
CA THR A 86 3.97 -22.86 -21.04
C THR A 86 2.60 -22.20 -21.00
N GLY A 87 2.54 -20.88 -21.18
CA GLY A 87 1.33 -20.08 -20.97
C GLY A 87 0.98 -19.86 -19.49
N ALA A 88 1.85 -20.28 -18.56
CA ALA A 88 1.58 -20.17 -17.13
C ALA A 88 1.67 -18.71 -16.65
N LEU A 89 0.58 -18.21 -16.08
CA LEU A 89 0.48 -16.94 -15.37
C LEU A 89 0.53 -17.18 -13.85
N ARG A 90 1.32 -16.40 -13.13
CA ARG A 90 1.43 -16.47 -11.66
C ARG A 90 1.35 -15.07 -11.05
N LEU A 91 0.54 -14.91 -10.00
CA LEU A 91 0.63 -13.78 -9.09
C LEU A 91 1.86 -14.02 -8.19
N GLU A 92 2.81 -13.09 -8.22
CA GLU A 92 4.12 -13.26 -7.62
C GLU A 92 4.23 -12.53 -6.28
N GLN A 93 3.72 -11.29 -6.25
CA GLN A 93 3.79 -10.46 -5.05
C GLN A 93 2.72 -9.37 -5.11
N HIS A 94 2.13 -9.06 -3.95
CA HIS A 94 1.34 -7.85 -3.78
C HIS A 94 2.24 -6.74 -3.23
N LEU A 95 2.25 -5.59 -3.90
CA LEU A 95 2.94 -4.38 -3.47
C LEU A 95 1.87 -3.35 -3.07
N PHE A 96 1.95 -2.85 -1.85
CA PHE A 96 1.16 -1.71 -1.44
C PHE A 96 1.81 -0.47 -2.05
N SER A 97 1.40 -0.07 -3.25
CA SER A 97 2.15 0.93 -4.02
C SER A 97 1.29 1.87 -4.86
N GLN A 98 1.68 3.15 -4.90
CA GLN A 98 1.08 4.17 -5.80
C GLN A 98 1.76 4.21 -7.18
N ASP A 99 3.03 3.80 -7.23
CA ASP A 99 3.87 3.79 -8.42
C ASP A 99 4.88 2.64 -8.32
N THR A 100 4.80 1.67 -9.23
CA THR A 100 5.71 0.51 -9.24
C THR A 100 6.98 0.75 -10.04
N GLY A 101 7.24 2.00 -10.44
CA GLY A 101 8.44 2.42 -11.16
C GLY A 101 8.83 1.54 -12.35
N HIS A 102 10.09 1.64 -12.74
CA HIS A 102 10.69 0.87 -13.83
C HIS A 102 11.74 -0.11 -13.28
N PRO A 103 11.46 -1.42 -13.31
CA PRO A 103 12.36 -2.44 -12.77
C PRO A 103 13.54 -2.72 -13.70
N THR A 104 14.58 -3.35 -13.15
CA THR A 104 15.74 -3.82 -13.90
C THR A 104 16.18 -5.21 -13.48
N VAL A 105 17.03 -5.84 -14.31
CA VAL A 105 17.60 -7.16 -14.03
C VAL A 105 19.12 -7.07 -14.07
N ALA A 106 19.77 -7.52 -13.00
CA ALA A 106 21.22 -7.61 -12.90
C ALA A 106 21.62 -8.89 -12.15
N GLY A 107 22.67 -9.58 -12.62
CA GLY A 107 23.16 -10.78 -11.94
C GLY A 107 22.13 -11.91 -11.79
N GLY A 108 21.11 -11.97 -12.64
CA GLY A 108 20.01 -12.93 -12.53
C GLY A 108 18.97 -12.61 -11.46
N LEU A 109 19.04 -11.43 -10.85
CA LEU A 109 18.06 -10.91 -9.90
C LEU A 109 17.24 -9.79 -10.55
N LEU A 110 15.97 -9.74 -10.20
CA LEU A 110 15.03 -8.67 -10.55
C LEU A 110 14.99 -7.67 -9.40
N TYR A 111 15.23 -6.41 -9.74
CA TYR A 111 15.18 -5.26 -8.84
C TYR A 111 13.96 -4.44 -9.21
N TRP A 112 12.96 -4.43 -8.33
CA TRP A 112 11.67 -3.84 -8.56
C TRP A 112 11.47 -2.62 -7.66
N PRO A 113 11.62 -1.38 -8.17
CA PRO A 113 11.34 -0.19 -7.38
C PRO A 113 9.84 -0.09 -7.12
N PHE A 114 9.47 0.42 -5.96
CA PHE A 114 8.08 0.71 -5.68
C PHE A 114 8.01 1.88 -4.70
N GLU A 115 6.95 2.66 -4.83
CA GLU A 115 6.57 3.65 -3.84
C GLU A 115 5.68 2.98 -2.82
N ASP A 116 6.15 2.75 -1.59
CA ASP A 116 5.26 2.34 -0.51
C ASP A 116 4.70 3.58 0.20
N PRO A 117 3.40 3.89 0.01
CA PRO A 117 2.82 5.10 0.56
C PRO A 117 2.84 5.12 2.10
N ARG A 118 2.97 3.95 2.77
CA ARG A 118 3.09 3.81 4.23
C ARG A 118 4.40 4.38 4.79
N PHE A 119 5.42 4.57 3.94
CA PHE A 119 6.79 4.95 4.30
C PHE A 119 7.25 6.24 3.63
N SER A 120 6.34 7.11 3.17
CA SER A 120 6.59 8.38 2.46
C SER A 120 7.60 9.35 3.12
N ALA A 121 8.14 9.01 4.29
CA ALA A 121 9.27 9.65 4.94
C ALA A 121 10.63 9.03 4.52
N GLY A 122 11.09 9.38 3.32
CA GLY A 122 12.49 9.71 3.09
C GLY A 122 13.41 8.63 2.48
N GLN A 123 13.05 7.35 2.47
CA GLN A 123 13.88 6.29 1.89
C GLN A 123 13.32 5.78 0.56
N GLY A 124 14.19 5.63 -0.45
CA GLY A 124 13.79 5.01 -1.71
C GLY A 124 13.76 3.50 -1.59
N GLU A 125 12.65 2.85 -1.90
CA GLU A 125 12.45 1.41 -1.66
C GLU A 125 12.41 0.59 -2.95
N PHE A 126 12.85 -0.65 -2.85
CA PHE A 126 12.78 -1.62 -3.93
C PHE A 126 12.84 -3.05 -3.39
N MET A 127 12.20 -3.96 -4.10
CA MET A 127 12.29 -5.40 -3.83
C MET A 127 13.36 -6.03 -4.71
N VAL A 128 14.03 -7.05 -4.20
CA VAL A 128 14.97 -7.89 -4.95
C VAL A 128 14.48 -9.33 -4.94
N THR A 129 14.44 -9.98 -6.11
CA THR A 129 14.03 -11.38 -6.20
C THR A 129 14.78 -12.18 -7.27
N ASN A 130 14.97 -13.46 -7.01
CA ASN A 130 15.38 -14.47 -7.99
C ASN A 130 14.18 -15.14 -8.69
N GLY A 131 12.95 -14.69 -8.42
CA GLY A 131 11.69 -15.29 -8.87
C GLY A 131 11.08 -16.32 -7.90
N ARG A 132 11.66 -16.48 -6.71
CA ARG A 132 11.16 -17.32 -5.60
C ARG A 132 11.21 -16.58 -4.28
N ASP A 133 12.38 -16.04 -3.95
CA ASP A 133 12.64 -15.35 -2.69
C ASP A 133 12.57 -13.85 -2.91
N TRP A 134 11.86 -13.15 -2.03
CA TRP A 134 11.65 -11.70 -2.13
C TRP A 134 12.30 -11.01 -0.94
N GLN A 135 13.14 -10.01 -1.20
CA GLN A 135 13.85 -9.23 -0.20
C GLN A 135 13.53 -7.75 -0.36
N TRP A 136 13.08 -7.11 0.71
CA TRP A 136 12.93 -5.66 0.77
C TRP A 136 14.30 -5.00 0.96
N ARG A 137 14.58 -3.95 0.20
CA ARG A 137 15.75 -3.08 0.38
C ARG A 137 15.38 -1.61 0.27
N SER A 138 16.25 -0.76 0.81
CA SER A 138 16.10 0.70 0.73
C SER A 138 17.41 1.40 0.37
N LEU A 139 17.27 2.60 -0.19
CA LEU A 139 18.36 3.52 -0.48
C LEU A 139 18.68 4.37 0.77
N PRO A 140 19.96 4.65 1.06
CA PRO A 140 20.42 5.29 2.29
C PRO A 140 20.24 6.83 2.30
N THR A 141 19.12 7.33 1.79
CA THR A 141 18.84 8.78 1.74
C THR A 141 17.72 9.18 2.69
N PRO A 142 17.73 10.43 3.20
CA PRO A 142 16.69 10.92 4.11
C PRO A 142 15.56 11.71 3.43
N ARG A 143 15.59 11.92 2.09
CA ARG A 143 14.68 12.84 1.36
C ARG A 143 14.17 12.32 0.01
N VAL A 144 13.94 11.01 -0.07
CA VAL A 144 13.33 10.37 -1.24
C VAL A 144 11.88 10.02 -0.93
N LEU A 145 10.97 10.34 -1.85
CA LEU A 145 9.57 9.89 -1.80
C LEU A 145 9.49 8.47 -2.39
N HIS A 146 10.12 8.24 -3.55
CA HIS A 146 10.24 6.90 -4.12
C HIS A 146 11.39 6.72 -5.12
N VAL A 147 11.71 5.46 -5.40
CA VAL A 147 12.56 5.06 -6.53
C VAL A 147 11.66 4.96 -7.75
N HIS A 148 11.97 5.73 -8.79
CA HIS A 148 11.20 5.72 -10.04
C HIS A 148 11.73 4.72 -11.04
N ASP A 149 13.05 4.57 -11.10
CA ASP A 149 13.70 3.82 -12.16
C ASP A 149 15.00 3.21 -11.65
N MET A 150 15.22 1.96 -12.02
CA MET A 150 16.47 1.26 -11.78
C MET A 150 17.10 0.87 -13.12
N LEU A 151 18.42 0.96 -13.18
CA LEU A 151 19.18 0.68 -14.40
C LEU A 151 20.40 -0.17 -14.05
N ALA A 152 20.61 -1.22 -14.82
CA ALA A 152 21.80 -2.05 -14.72
C ALA A 152 22.76 -1.77 -15.89
N ASP A 153 24.04 -1.62 -15.57
CA ASP A 153 25.15 -1.64 -16.53
C ASP A 153 26.21 -2.65 -16.08
N GLY A 154 26.16 -3.85 -16.67
CA GLY A 154 26.92 -4.99 -16.18
C GLY A 154 26.53 -5.37 -14.75
N SER A 155 27.48 -5.31 -13.81
CA SER A 155 27.24 -5.54 -12.38
C SER A 155 26.91 -4.26 -11.61
N THR A 156 27.00 -3.10 -12.25
CA THR A 156 26.71 -1.80 -11.63
C THR A 156 25.22 -1.54 -11.69
N LEU A 157 24.65 -1.11 -10.57
CA LEU A 157 23.26 -0.69 -10.48
C LEU A 157 23.19 0.81 -10.25
N TYR A 158 22.22 1.45 -10.90
CA TYR A 158 21.83 2.83 -10.70
C TYR A 158 20.38 2.88 -10.25
N ALA A 159 20.08 3.73 -9.27
CA ALA A 159 18.73 3.98 -8.83
C ALA A 159 18.44 5.48 -8.90
N ALA A 160 17.44 5.83 -9.70
CA ALA A 160 16.90 7.16 -9.83
C ALA A 160 15.69 7.29 -8.93
N SER A 161 15.72 8.32 -8.09
CA SER A 161 14.70 8.57 -7.09
C SER A 161 14.25 10.02 -7.13
N GLY A 162 13.14 10.31 -6.46
CA GLY A 162 12.58 11.65 -6.49
C GLY A 162 11.41 11.88 -5.56
N GLY A 163 10.86 13.08 -5.69
CA GLY A 163 9.57 13.52 -5.16
C GLY A 163 9.67 14.74 -4.25
N PHE A 164 10.71 14.84 -3.42
CA PHE A 164 11.14 16.13 -2.87
C PHE A 164 12.37 16.57 -3.63
N GLU A 165 13.49 15.83 -3.53
CA GLU A 165 14.73 16.10 -4.26
C GLU A 165 15.05 14.91 -5.17
N ALA A 166 15.26 15.17 -6.47
CA ALA A 166 15.72 14.15 -7.40
C ALA A 166 17.11 13.68 -6.96
N ALA A 167 17.33 12.37 -6.92
CA ALA A 167 18.63 11.82 -6.56
C ALA A 167 19.01 10.63 -7.44
N LEU A 168 20.31 10.48 -7.64
CA LEU A 168 20.93 9.39 -8.38
C LEU A 168 21.88 8.62 -7.48
N HIS A 169 21.67 7.32 -7.38
CA HIS A 169 22.48 6.42 -6.57
C HIS A 169 23.18 5.39 -7.45
N ARG A 170 24.32 4.89 -6.96
CA ARG A 170 25.07 3.81 -7.58
C ARG A 170 25.42 2.74 -6.56
N SER A 171 25.28 1.49 -6.97
CA SER A 171 25.77 0.32 -6.25
C SER A 171 26.69 -0.50 -7.16
N ASP A 172 27.82 -0.93 -6.61
CA ASP A 172 28.82 -1.75 -7.29
C ASP A 172 28.87 -3.20 -6.74
N ASP A 173 27.97 -3.54 -5.81
CA ASP A 173 27.97 -4.81 -5.05
C ASP A 173 26.60 -5.54 -5.09
N GLY A 174 25.85 -5.35 -6.18
CA GLY A 174 24.54 -5.99 -6.36
C GLY A 174 23.44 -5.41 -5.48
N GLY A 175 23.54 -4.12 -5.15
CA GLY A 175 22.53 -3.38 -4.39
C GLY A 175 22.59 -3.63 -2.89
N GLN A 176 23.74 -4.06 -2.35
CA GLN A 176 23.94 -4.25 -0.91
C GLN A 176 24.34 -2.93 -0.24
N SER A 177 25.18 -2.14 -0.92
CA SER A 177 25.51 -0.77 -0.53
C SER A 177 25.28 0.20 -1.69
N TRP A 178 24.92 1.43 -1.34
CA TRP A 178 24.60 2.48 -2.29
C TRP A 178 25.33 3.76 -1.94
N ARG A 179 25.91 4.38 -2.97
CA ARG A 179 26.54 5.69 -2.90
C ARG A 179 25.65 6.70 -3.63
N LEU A 180 25.33 7.80 -2.96
CA LEU A 180 24.71 8.96 -3.58
C LEU A 180 25.70 9.62 -4.54
N LEU A 181 25.34 9.73 -5.82
CA LEU A 181 26.15 10.40 -6.83
C LEU A 181 25.72 11.85 -7.03
N TYR A 182 24.42 12.11 -6.99
CA TYR A 182 23.89 13.43 -7.31
C TYR A 182 22.55 13.67 -6.62
N THR A 183 22.32 14.92 -6.24
CA THR A 183 21.01 15.45 -5.90
C THR A 183 20.71 16.69 -6.73
N HIS A 184 19.46 16.84 -7.14
CA HIS A 184 19.02 17.97 -7.92
C HIS A 184 18.60 19.13 -7.02
N ARG A 185 19.23 20.28 -7.21
CA ARG A 185 18.91 21.45 -6.41
C ARG A 185 17.61 22.09 -6.87
N ASN A 186 16.60 22.03 -6.01
CA ASN A 186 15.29 22.63 -6.25
C ASN A 186 15.22 24.11 -5.88
N ALA A 187 14.28 24.82 -6.50
CA ALA A 187 13.75 26.07 -5.97
C ALA A 187 12.95 25.81 -4.66
N PRO A 188 12.77 26.83 -3.81
CA PRO A 188 11.87 26.72 -2.66
C PRO A 188 10.46 26.30 -3.12
N ASN A 189 9.88 25.31 -2.43
CA ASN A 189 8.53 24.80 -2.69
C ASN A 189 8.36 24.08 -4.04
N SER A 190 9.43 23.64 -4.69
CA SER A 190 9.36 22.76 -5.86
C SER A 190 9.77 21.33 -5.54
N TYR A 191 9.30 20.39 -6.35
CA TYR A 191 9.75 19.00 -6.37
C TYR A 191 10.61 18.71 -7.59
N SER A 192 11.42 17.66 -7.48
CA SER A 192 12.08 17.06 -8.62
C SER A 192 12.21 15.54 -8.50
N ARG A 193 12.27 14.87 -9.65
CA ARG A 193 12.34 13.43 -9.81
C ARG A 193 13.22 13.08 -11.00
N LEU A 194 14.09 12.09 -10.83
CA LEU A 194 14.69 11.41 -11.96
C LEU A 194 13.76 10.23 -12.29
N VAL A 195 13.09 10.29 -13.44
CA VAL A 195 11.97 9.39 -13.76
C VAL A 195 12.36 8.23 -14.68
N SER A 196 13.49 8.35 -15.38
CA SER A 196 13.96 7.32 -16.31
C SER A 196 15.45 7.51 -16.59
N GLN A 197 16.19 6.42 -16.82
CA GLN A 197 17.63 6.42 -17.08
C GLN A 197 17.99 5.56 -18.30
N ALA A 198 19.14 5.86 -18.93
CA ALA A 198 19.72 4.99 -19.94
C ALA A 198 21.23 5.20 -20.09
N MET A 199 21.93 4.13 -20.51
CA MET A 199 23.35 4.18 -20.92
C MET A 199 23.46 4.28 -22.45
N LEU A 200 24.07 5.35 -22.96
CA LEU A 200 24.50 5.44 -24.36
C LEU A 200 26.01 5.29 -24.42
N GLY A 201 26.47 4.06 -24.69
CA GLY A 201 27.86 3.69 -24.46
C GLY A 201 28.19 3.79 -22.96
N PRO A 202 29.33 4.39 -22.55
CA PRO A 202 29.65 4.57 -21.13
C PRO A 202 28.93 5.76 -20.48
N GLN A 203 28.14 6.52 -21.25
CA GLN A 203 27.55 7.77 -20.80
C GLN A 203 26.15 7.53 -20.22
N LEU A 204 25.99 7.85 -18.93
CA LEU A 204 24.70 7.84 -18.25
C LEU A 204 23.89 9.08 -18.59
N PHE A 205 22.61 8.87 -18.87
CA PHE A 205 21.59 9.89 -19.06
C PHE A 205 20.42 9.67 -18.09
N ALA A 206 19.78 10.75 -17.69
CA ALA A 206 18.60 10.72 -16.85
C ALA A 206 17.56 11.75 -17.32
N GLY A 207 16.30 11.32 -17.31
CA GLY A 207 15.14 12.18 -17.49
C GLY A 207 14.73 12.83 -16.17
N LEU A 208 14.54 14.15 -16.18
CA LEU A 208 14.13 14.96 -15.04
C LEU A 208 12.66 15.35 -15.19
N ASP A 209 11.88 15.18 -14.12
CA ASP A 209 10.59 15.82 -13.90
C ASP A 209 10.78 16.80 -12.74
N ALA A 210 10.63 18.10 -12.97
CA ALA A 210 10.86 19.10 -11.92
C ALA A 210 9.88 20.27 -12.05
N SER A 211 9.13 20.52 -10.98
CA SER A 211 8.06 21.53 -10.96
C SER A 211 8.63 22.94 -10.93
N GLY A 212 8.04 23.86 -11.69
CA GLY A 212 8.46 25.26 -11.68
C GLY A 212 9.77 25.54 -12.44
N GLU A 213 10.35 24.53 -13.08
CA GLU A 213 11.52 24.68 -13.94
C GLU A 213 11.16 24.44 -15.41
N THR A 214 11.53 25.37 -16.28
CA THR A 214 11.24 25.29 -17.72
C THR A 214 12.46 24.89 -18.56
N GLY A 215 13.60 24.62 -17.92
CA GLY A 215 14.85 24.24 -18.60
C GLY A 215 14.81 22.83 -19.21
N PRO A 216 15.89 22.42 -19.93
CA PRO A 216 15.96 21.11 -20.56
C PRO A 216 15.84 19.98 -19.54
N LYS A 217 14.97 19.01 -19.85
CA LYS A 217 14.62 17.91 -18.95
C LYS A 217 15.38 16.61 -19.19
N LEU A 218 16.22 16.55 -20.22
CA LEU A 218 17.16 15.45 -20.41
C LEU A 218 18.55 15.88 -19.93
N LEU A 219 19.10 15.10 -19.02
CA LEU A 219 20.40 15.35 -18.40
C LEU A 219 21.40 14.23 -18.76
N GLN A 220 22.70 14.56 -18.73
CA GLN A 220 23.81 13.63 -18.93
C GLN A 220 24.84 13.78 -17.81
N TRP A 221 25.43 12.66 -17.38
CA TRP A 221 26.44 12.62 -16.32
C TRP A 221 27.81 13.15 -16.80
N LYS A 222 28.25 14.31 -16.31
CA LYS A 222 29.56 14.89 -16.66
C LYS A 222 30.19 15.54 -15.44
N HIS A 223 31.50 15.35 -15.27
CA HIS A 223 32.29 15.99 -14.21
C HIS A 223 31.60 15.87 -12.84
N ASP A 224 31.19 14.65 -12.49
CA ASP A 224 30.54 14.30 -11.23
C ASP A 224 29.16 14.95 -10.96
N THR A 225 28.45 15.39 -12.00
CA THR A 225 27.08 15.91 -11.87
C THR A 225 26.24 15.65 -13.12
N LEU A 226 24.92 15.83 -13.02
CA LEU A 226 24.02 15.81 -14.16
C LEU A 226 23.90 17.22 -14.77
N VAL A 227 24.17 17.33 -16.08
CA VAL A 227 24.06 18.59 -16.83
C VAL A 227 23.08 18.45 -18.00
N PRO A 228 22.39 19.52 -18.42
CA PRO A 228 21.52 19.50 -19.59
C PRO A 228 22.19 18.95 -20.85
N VAL A 229 21.45 18.15 -21.62
CA VAL A 229 21.90 17.68 -22.95
C VAL A 229 21.77 18.80 -23.98
N PRO A 230 22.83 19.12 -24.74
CA PRO A 230 22.79 20.17 -25.74
C PRO A 230 21.67 19.98 -26.78
N GLY A 231 20.95 21.07 -27.04
CA GLY A 231 19.86 21.13 -28.01
C GLY A 231 18.58 20.39 -27.59
N TRP A 232 18.51 19.83 -26.38
CA TRP A 232 17.26 19.27 -25.85
C TRP A 232 16.33 20.43 -25.42
N PRO A 233 15.04 20.40 -25.77
CA PRO A 233 14.10 21.47 -25.46
C PRO A 233 13.80 21.54 -23.96
N GLY A 234 13.40 22.72 -23.51
CA GLY A 234 12.77 22.90 -22.20
C GLY A 234 11.35 22.37 -22.19
N GLY A 235 10.85 21.94 -21.03
CA GLY A 235 9.49 21.41 -20.88
C GLY A 235 9.22 20.96 -19.45
N GLU A 236 8.27 20.05 -19.26
CA GLU A 236 7.86 19.55 -17.95
C GLU A 236 8.72 18.34 -17.53
N ARG A 237 8.86 17.34 -18.41
CA ARG A 237 9.72 16.18 -18.17
C ARG A 237 10.32 15.54 -19.42
N ALA A 238 11.35 14.71 -19.21
CA ALA A 238 11.81 13.72 -20.19
C ALA A 238 11.70 12.31 -19.59
N ASP A 239 11.11 11.38 -20.33
CA ASP A 239 10.67 10.08 -19.81
C ASP A 239 10.90 8.95 -20.84
N GLY A 240 10.75 7.69 -20.43
CA GLY A 240 10.82 6.53 -21.32
C GLY A 240 12.12 6.44 -22.13
N LEU A 241 13.27 6.69 -21.49
CA LEU A 241 14.56 6.69 -22.15
C LEU A 241 14.90 5.29 -22.70
N THR A 242 15.31 5.22 -23.96
CA THR A 242 15.79 3.96 -24.55
C THR A 242 16.86 4.22 -25.61
N VAL A 243 17.84 3.33 -25.71
CA VAL A 243 18.93 3.46 -26.68
C VAL A 243 18.72 2.51 -27.84
N PHE A 244 18.73 3.06 -29.05
CA PHE A 244 18.61 2.28 -30.28
C PHE A 244 19.58 2.82 -31.33
N ARG A 245 20.39 1.92 -31.91
CA ARG A 245 21.37 2.22 -32.98
C ARG A 245 22.25 3.44 -32.69
N GLY A 246 22.83 3.48 -31.48
CA GLY A 246 23.77 4.52 -31.09
C GLY A 246 23.14 5.90 -30.88
N ARG A 247 21.82 5.97 -30.70
CA ARG A 247 21.11 7.19 -30.31
C ARG A 247 20.23 6.90 -29.11
N LEU A 248 20.14 7.87 -28.22
CA LEU A 248 19.18 7.88 -27.13
C LEU A 248 17.88 8.49 -27.64
N TYR A 249 16.77 7.83 -27.34
CA TYR A 249 15.41 8.27 -27.59
C TYR A 249 14.73 8.53 -26.26
N ALA A 250 13.92 9.59 -26.17
CA ALA A 250 13.10 9.85 -24.99
C ALA A 250 11.82 10.60 -25.37
N LEU A 251 10.82 10.45 -24.50
CA LEU A 251 9.55 11.16 -24.55
C LEU A 251 9.73 12.52 -23.87
N HIS A 252 9.65 13.58 -24.65
CA HIS A 252 9.61 14.94 -24.14
C HIS A 252 8.16 15.32 -23.84
N VAL A 253 7.88 15.80 -22.64
CA VAL A 253 6.56 16.26 -22.22
C VAL A 253 6.60 17.76 -21.97
N ASP A 254 5.65 18.47 -22.56
CA ASP A 254 5.43 19.90 -22.42
C ASP A 254 3.91 20.20 -22.39
N GLY A 255 3.54 21.48 -22.30
CA GLY A 255 2.15 21.91 -22.27
C GLY A 255 1.33 21.57 -23.52
N ASP A 256 1.99 21.23 -24.64
CA ASP A 256 1.35 20.83 -25.90
C ASP A 256 1.20 19.30 -26.01
N GLY A 257 1.78 18.53 -25.09
CA GLY A 257 1.61 17.09 -24.97
C GLY A 257 2.93 16.32 -24.92
N THR A 258 2.98 15.17 -25.60
CA THR A 258 4.16 14.28 -25.58
C THR A 258 4.74 14.14 -26.97
N GLN A 259 6.02 14.45 -27.11
CA GLN A 259 6.77 14.41 -28.37
C GLN A 259 7.96 13.45 -28.28
N LEU A 260 8.21 12.68 -29.33
CA LEU A 260 9.38 11.82 -29.41
C LEU A 260 10.61 12.60 -29.86
N TRP A 261 11.68 12.56 -29.06
CA TRP A 261 12.96 13.20 -29.34
C TRP A 261 14.10 12.19 -29.32
N ARG A 262 15.22 12.55 -29.97
CA ARG A 262 16.45 11.75 -29.95
C ARG A 262 17.70 12.60 -29.86
N THR A 263 18.77 12.01 -29.34
CA THR A 263 20.07 12.65 -29.19
C THR A 263 21.23 11.66 -29.35
N ASP A 264 22.39 12.17 -29.74
CA ASP A 264 23.69 11.47 -29.65
C ASP A 264 24.53 11.95 -28.45
N GLY A 265 23.94 12.75 -27.55
CA GLY A 265 24.60 13.40 -26.42
C GLY A 265 25.24 14.76 -26.74
N ARG A 266 25.34 15.11 -28.03
CA ARG A 266 25.88 16.40 -28.51
C ARG A 266 24.86 17.21 -29.31
N ARG A 267 23.96 16.54 -30.03
CA ARG A 267 22.91 17.16 -30.83
C ARG A 267 21.61 16.42 -30.62
N SER A 268 20.57 17.18 -30.32
CA SER A 268 19.22 16.66 -30.10
C SER A 268 18.27 17.15 -31.19
N GLY A 269 17.21 16.40 -31.46
CA GLY A 269 16.18 16.79 -32.41
C GLY A 269 14.92 15.93 -32.33
N ALA A 270 13.78 16.55 -32.61
CA ALA A 270 12.48 15.88 -32.67
C ALA A 270 12.44 14.81 -33.77
N VAL A 271 11.75 13.71 -33.50
CA VAL A 271 11.46 12.66 -34.47
C VAL A 271 10.18 13.03 -35.23
N ARG A 272 10.35 13.72 -36.35
CA ARG A 272 9.24 14.32 -37.14
C ARG A 272 8.10 13.34 -37.46
N GLY A 273 8.40 12.06 -37.70
CA GLY A 273 7.39 11.04 -38.01
C GLY A 273 6.40 10.74 -36.89
N MET A 274 6.64 11.22 -35.67
CA MET A 274 5.81 11.01 -34.49
C MET A 274 5.37 12.32 -33.83
N ALA A 275 5.51 13.47 -34.50
CA ALA A 275 5.29 14.79 -33.89
C ALA A 275 3.85 15.03 -33.39
N GLN A 276 2.86 14.33 -33.95
CA GLN A 276 1.44 14.42 -33.59
C GLN A 276 0.93 13.16 -32.89
N VAL A 277 1.82 12.24 -32.53
CA VAL A 277 1.47 10.97 -31.90
C VAL A 277 1.78 11.06 -30.42
N ARG A 278 0.76 10.92 -29.58
CA ARG A 278 0.92 10.85 -28.12
C ARG A 278 1.49 9.50 -27.71
N VAL A 279 2.82 9.37 -27.80
CA VAL A 279 3.54 8.17 -27.41
C VAL A 279 3.53 8.00 -25.89
N ARG A 280 3.31 6.78 -25.42
CA ARG A 280 3.22 6.41 -24.00
C ARG A 280 4.47 5.71 -23.49
N ALA A 281 5.03 4.81 -24.28
CA ALA A 281 6.22 4.04 -23.93
C ALA A 281 7.04 3.64 -25.17
N LEU A 282 8.32 3.34 -24.95
CA LEU A 282 9.30 2.96 -25.97
C LEU A 282 10.06 1.70 -25.55
N ALA A 283 10.41 0.85 -26.51
CA ALA A 283 11.33 -0.26 -26.26
C ALA A 283 12.24 -0.53 -27.46
N ALA A 284 13.53 -0.63 -27.21
CA ALA A 284 14.50 -1.06 -28.21
C ALA A 284 14.53 -2.59 -28.31
N GLY A 285 14.40 -3.12 -29.53
CA GLY A 285 14.62 -4.52 -29.85
C GLY A 285 15.79 -4.71 -30.84
N PRO A 286 16.22 -5.97 -31.08
CA PRO A 286 17.38 -6.26 -31.94
C PRO A 286 17.32 -5.68 -33.36
N GLY A 287 16.11 -5.48 -33.91
CA GLY A 287 15.92 -5.02 -35.29
C GLY A 287 15.02 -3.80 -35.47
N ALA A 288 14.45 -3.26 -34.40
CA ALA A 288 13.57 -2.10 -34.46
C ALA A 288 13.41 -1.44 -33.10
N LEU A 289 13.12 -0.15 -33.12
CA LEU A 289 12.54 0.59 -32.01
C LEU A 289 11.02 0.44 -32.06
N TRP A 290 10.42 0.20 -30.90
CA TRP A 290 8.98 0.02 -30.72
C TRP A 290 8.42 1.17 -29.90
N ALA A 291 7.18 1.55 -30.18
CA ALA A 291 6.44 2.54 -29.41
C ALA A 291 4.98 2.17 -29.30
N VAL A 292 4.33 2.56 -28.22
CA VAL A 292 2.87 2.47 -28.08
C VAL A 292 2.26 3.85 -27.92
N SER A 293 1.08 4.05 -28.50
CA SER A 293 0.27 5.26 -28.33
C SER A 293 -1.17 4.89 -28.02
N ALA A 294 -1.79 5.62 -27.10
CA ALA A 294 -3.21 5.48 -26.77
C ALA A 294 -4.03 6.62 -27.41
N ARG A 295 -5.28 6.32 -27.73
CA ARG A 295 -6.34 7.25 -28.15
C ARG A 295 -7.66 6.75 -27.56
N ASP A 296 -8.63 7.61 -27.33
CA ASP A 296 -9.89 7.22 -26.70
C ASP A 296 -10.48 5.93 -27.34
N GLY A 297 -10.59 4.86 -26.54
CA GLY A 297 -11.13 3.57 -26.98
C GLY A 297 -10.16 2.67 -27.79
N GLY A 298 -8.84 2.88 -27.69
CA GLY A 298 -7.84 1.94 -28.21
C GLY A 298 -6.43 2.49 -28.35
N GLY A 299 -5.67 1.96 -29.31
CA GLY A 299 -4.33 2.49 -29.56
C GLY A 299 -3.56 1.80 -30.66
N THR A 300 -2.26 2.05 -30.72
CA THR A 300 -1.40 1.61 -31.82
C THR A 300 -0.02 1.22 -31.30
N LEU A 301 0.45 0.04 -31.72
CA LEU A 301 1.85 -0.36 -31.66
C LEU A 301 2.55 0.10 -32.94
N TRP A 302 3.63 0.83 -32.78
CA TRP A 302 4.46 1.36 -33.84
C TRP A 302 5.82 0.65 -33.84
N ARG A 303 6.40 0.57 -35.03
CA ARG A 303 7.72 -0.01 -35.26
C ARG A 303 8.55 0.94 -36.10
N SER A 304 9.82 1.07 -35.79
CA SER A 304 10.79 1.80 -36.61
C SER A 304 12.12 1.04 -36.72
N PRO A 305 12.46 0.50 -37.90
CA PRO A 305 13.72 -0.21 -38.10
C PRO A 305 14.97 0.67 -37.97
N ASP A 306 14.85 1.96 -38.28
CA ASP A 306 15.94 2.94 -38.28
C ASP A 306 15.83 3.96 -37.12
N GLY A 307 14.72 3.92 -36.39
CA GLY A 307 14.39 4.86 -35.31
C GLY A 307 13.90 6.22 -35.81
N THR A 308 13.55 6.38 -37.09
CA THR A 308 13.00 7.62 -37.66
C THR A 308 11.79 7.41 -38.56
N ALA A 309 11.80 6.36 -39.37
CA ALA A 309 10.68 5.96 -40.19
C ALA A 309 9.78 5.04 -39.36
N TRP A 310 8.62 5.56 -38.96
CA TRP A 310 7.66 4.84 -38.14
C TRP A 310 6.53 4.28 -38.98
N GLN A 311 6.21 3.01 -38.74
CA GLN A 311 5.08 2.30 -39.35
C GLN A 311 4.18 1.73 -38.27
N VAL A 312 2.88 1.68 -38.55
CA VAL A 312 1.92 0.96 -37.72
C VAL A 312 2.23 -0.54 -37.82
N ALA A 313 2.53 -1.16 -36.69
CA ALA A 313 2.70 -2.60 -36.60
C ALA A 313 1.38 -3.30 -36.25
N GLN A 314 0.60 -2.72 -35.34
CA GLN A 314 -0.70 -3.24 -34.95
C GLN A 314 -1.57 -2.12 -34.37
N ARG A 315 -2.88 -2.21 -34.60
CA ARG A 315 -3.88 -1.39 -33.89
C ARG A 315 -4.59 -2.24 -32.85
N PHE A 316 -4.91 -1.63 -31.73
CA PHE A 316 -5.71 -2.22 -30.66
C PHE A 316 -7.06 -1.50 -30.66
N GLU A 317 -8.12 -2.28 -30.74
CA GLU A 317 -9.51 -1.81 -30.68
C GLU A 317 -10.03 -2.07 -29.28
N GLY A 318 -10.56 -1.05 -28.61
CA GLY A 318 -11.04 -1.12 -27.23
C GLY A 318 -9.93 -1.02 -26.18
N ASP A 319 -8.90 -1.86 -26.29
CA ASP A 319 -7.82 -1.91 -25.29
C ASP A 319 -6.77 -0.81 -25.56
N GLU A 320 -6.41 -0.03 -24.54
CA GLU A 320 -5.49 1.11 -24.64
C GLU A 320 -4.06 0.71 -24.25
N PRO A 321 -3.11 0.64 -25.21
CA PRO A 321 -1.73 0.29 -24.94
C PRO A 321 -1.06 1.32 -24.01
N LEU A 322 -0.46 0.83 -22.94
CA LEU A 322 0.17 1.64 -21.90
C LEU A 322 1.69 1.51 -21.92
N ASP A 323 2.20 0.27 -22.08
CA ASP A 323 3.62 -0.04 -21.97
C ASP A 323 4.06 -1.08 -23.01
N VAL A 324 5.35 -1.12 -23.34
CA VAL A 324 5.93 -2.04 -24.33
C VAL A 324 7.31 -2.50 -23.89
N ALA A 325 7.60 -3.79 -24.03
CA ALA A 325 8.93 -4.36 -23.78
C ALA A 325 9.32 -5.38 -24.85
N VAL A 326 10.63 -5.53 -25.07
CA VAL A 326 11.19 -6.59 -25.91
C VAL A 326 11.91 -7.59 -25.03
N VAL A 327 11.28 -8.73 -24.77
CA VAL A 327 11.82 -9.80 -23.93
C VAL A 327 12.23 -10.97 -24.81
N GLN A 328 13.50 -11.39 -24.74
CA GLN A 328 14.06 -12.47 -25.57
C GLN A 328 13.78 -12.28 -27.08
N GLY A 329 13.88 -11.03 -27.56
CA GLY A 329 13.65 -10.69 -28.96
C GLY A 329 12.19 -10.69 -29.41
N ARG A 330 11.24 -10.86 -28.47
CA ARG A 330 9.80 -10.84 -28.73
C ARG A 330 9.16 -9.61 -28.09
N VAL A 331 8.22 -9.01 -28.81
CA VAL A 331 7.50 -7.81 -28.36
C VAL A 331 6.32 -8.20 -27.48
N TYR A 332 6.21 -7.55 -26.33
CA TYR A 332 5.08 -7.64 -25.41
C TYR A 332 4.52 -6.25 -25.17
N VAL A 333 3.19 -6.15 -25.06
CA VAL A 333 2.48 -4.88 -24.83
C VAL A 333 1.58 -5.04 -23.62
N GLY A 334 1.72 -4.15 -22.65
CA GLY A 334 0.76 -3.98 -21.55
C GLY A 334 -0.29 -2.96 -21.95
N ALA A 335 -1.55 -3.24 -21.63
CA ALA A 335 -2.66 -2.37 -21.99
C ALA A 335 -3.68 -2.24 -20.85
N ILE A 336 -4.45 -1.15 -20.92
CA ILE A 336 -5.69 -0.98 -20.20
C ILE A 336 -6.80 -1.71 -20.97
N GLY A 337 -7.43 -2.71 -20.37
CA GLY A 337 -8.50 -3.45 -21.05
C GLY A 337 -9.83 -2.73 -21.02
N ALA A 338 -10.56 -2.76 -22.14
CA ALA A 338 -11.93 -2.27 -22.26
C ALA A 338 -12.92 -3.01 -21.34
N ASP A 339 -12.58 -4.22 -20.94
CA ASP A 339 -13.32 -5.03 -19.95
C ASP A 339 -13.01 -4.65 -18.49
N GLY A 340 -12.26 -3.56 -18.28
CA GLY A 340 -11.85 -3.10 -16.96
C GLY A 340 -10.71 -3.90 -16.34
N ARG A 341 -10.05 -4.79 -17.11
CA ARG A 341 -8.95 -5.64 -16.64
C ARG A 341 -7.66 -5.33 -17.38
N GLY A 342 -6.52 -5.44 -16.70
CA GLY A 342 -5.21 -5.31 -17.33
C GLY A 342 -4.97 -6.41 -18.36
N VAL A 343 -4.39 -6.07 -19.51
CA VAL A 343 -4.16 -7.04 -20.60
C VAL A 343 -2.68 -7.08 -20.98
N LEU A 344 -2.11 -8.28 -20.98
CA LEU A 344 -0.80 -8.56 -21.56
C LEU A 344 -0.99 -9.12 -22.98
N TYR A 345 -0.43 -8.43 -23.97
CA TYR A 345 -0.34 -8.88 -25.35
C TYR A 345 1.07 -9.40 -25.67
N GLY A 346 1.15 -10.38 -26.56
CA GLY A 346 2.43 -10.88 -27.08
C GLY A 346 2.24 -11.88 -28.22
N PRO A 347 3.33 -12.48 -28.74
CA PRO A 347 3.24 -13.43 -29.82
C PRO A 347 2.52 -14.71 -29.36
N GLN A 348 1.66 -15.23 -30.22
CA GLN A 348 0.99 -16.51 -29.97
C GLN A 348 2.02 -17.62 -29.74
N ALA A 349 1.83 -18.41 -28.68
CA ALA A 349 2.67 -19.58 -28.43
C ALA A 349 2.56 -20.54 -29.62
N ARG A 350 3.69 -20.91 -30.24
CA ARG A 350 3.70 -21.97 -31.26
C ARG A 350 3.29 -23.26 -30.55
N ARG A 351 2.17 -23.86 -30.96
CA ARG A 351 1.68 -25.14 -30.42
C ARG A 351 2.57 -26.35 -30.76
N ASP A 352 3.64 -26.17 -31.55
CA ASP A 352 4.47 -27.27 -32.03
C ASP A 352 5.92 -27.12 -31.60
N ALA A 353 6.27 -27.76 -30.48
CA ALA A 353 7.58 -28.36 -30.28
C ALA A 353 7.44 -29.51 -29.26
N PRO A 354 7.76 -30.77 -29.61
CA PRO A 354 7.71 -31.87 -28.67
C PRO A 354 8.74 -31.64 -27.56
N THR A 355 8.29 -31.80 -26.31
CA THR A 355 9.10 -31.66 -25.11
C THR A 355 10.34 -32.58 -25.20
N PRO A 356 11.58 -32.07 -25.18
CA PRO A 356 12.74 -32.94 -25.01
C PRO A 356 12.67 -33.51 -23.60
N ARG A 357 12.74 -34.85 -23.48
CA ARG A 357 12.89 -35.54 -22.20
C ARG A 357 14.01 -34.90 -21.39
N ALA A 358 13.71 -34.57 -20.13
CA ALA A 358 14.67 -34.02 -19.18
C ALA A 358 15.90 -34.92 -19.09
N THR A 359 17.05 -34.39 -19.47
CA THR A 359 18.36 -34.90 -19.06
C THR A 359 18.85 -33.98 -17.95
N HIS A 360 19.07 -34.55 -16.77
CA HIS A 360 19.69 -33.86 -15.64
C HIS A 360 21.14 -33.48 -15.99
N PRO A 361 21.58 -32.24 -15.68
CA PRO A 361 22.97 -31.98 -15.40
C PRO A 361 23.19 -31.77 -13.90
N ALA A 362 24.33 -32.27 -13.45
CA ALA A 362 24.75 -32.39 -12.06
C ALA A 362 25.08 -31.05 -11.38
N GLY A 363 24.89 -31.09 -10.05
CA GLY A 363 25.35 -30.24 -8.96
C GLY A 363 26.31 -29.07 -9.21
N ILE A 364 25.96 -27.93 -8.59
CA ILE A 364 26.91 -27.08 -7.88
C ILE A 364 26.32 -26.82 -6.49
N ALA A 365 27.15 -27.07 -5.47
CA ALA A 365 26.80 -27.17 -4.06
C ALA A 365 26.40 -25.83 -3.43
N ALA A 366 25.34 -25.87 -2.61
CA ALA A 366 25.08 -24.90 -1.57
C ALA A 366 25.43 -25.57 -0.24
N ASP A 367 26.44 -25.06 0.45
CA ASP A 367 26.71 -25.42 1.83
C ASP A 367 27.06 -24.17 2.61
N ALA A 368 26.28 -23.94 3.67
CA ALA A 368 26.65 -23.37 4.96
C ALA A 368 25.50 -22.52 5.52
N LEU A 369 24.72 -23.12 6.44
CA LEU A 369 24.45 -22.63 7.80
C LEU A 369 23.12 -23.18 8.32
N ALA A 370 23.20 -24.35 8.97
CA ALA A 370 22.22 -24.78 9.95
C ALA A 370 22.93 -25.57 11.07
N PRO A 371 22.62 -25.34 12.35
CA PRO A 371 22.81 -26.33 13.38
C PRO A 371 21.49 -27.04 13.71
N ARG A 372 21.50 -28.32 13.34
CA ARG A 372 20.72 -29.50 13.75
C ARG A 372 20.02 -29.45 15.12
N THR A 373 18.74 -29.84 15.12
CA THR A 373 18.04 -30.53 16.22
C THR A 373 18.12 -32.06 16.04
N PRO A 374 18.10 -32.88 17.12
CA PRO A 374 17.87 -34.32 17.01
C PRO A 374 16.39 -34.68 17.19
N ALA A 375 16.01 -35.71 16.43
CA ALA A 375 14.66 -36.25 16.25
C ALA A 375 14.17 -37.12 17.41
N MET A 376 12.85 -37.26 17.54
CA MET A 376 12.22 -38.50 17.96
C MET A 376 10.93 -38.77 17.17
N THR A 377 10.83 -40.03 16.78
CA THR A 377 9.82 -40.76 16.00
C THR A 377 8.52 -41.04 16.77
N SER A 378 7.37 -41.12 16.09
CA SER A 378 6.64 -42.39 15.84
C SER A 378 5.15 -42.23 15.49
N THR A 379 4.76 -42.88 14.38
CA THR A 379 3.53 -43.70 14.14
C THR A 379 2.11 -43.11 14.18
N SER A 380 1.54 -43.00 12.97
CA SER A 380 0.25 -43.54 12.47
C SER A 380 -0.79 -44.10 13.46
N THR A 381 -2.07 -43.72 13.32
CA THR A 381 -3.10 -44.58 12.68
C THR A 381 -4.43 -43.84 12.45
N SER A 382 -5.05 -44.18 11.33
CA SER A 382 -6.41 -43.89 10.87
C SER A 382 -7.48 -44.69 11.63
N THR A 383 -8.70 -44.16 11.78
CA THR A 383 -9.93 -44.84 11.29
C THR A 383 -11.17 -43.96 11.33
N SER A 384 -11.97 -44.16 10.29
CA SER A 384 -13.31 -43.66 9.94
C SER A 384 -14.45 -44.43 10.61
N THR A 385 -15.64 -43.80 10.74
CA THR A 385 -17.02 -44.26 10.38
C THR A 385 -18.06 -43.42 11.15
N SER A 386 -18.96 -42.66 10.51
CA SER A 386 -20.34 -43.00 10.08
C SER A 386 -21.21 -43.59 11.22
N THR A 387 -22.47 -43.23 11.49
CA THR A 387 -23.61 -43.02 10.57
C THR A 387 -24.86 -42.51 11.35
N SER A 388 -25.69 -41.70 10.68
CA SER A 388 -27.18 -41.75 10.58
C SER A 388 -28.17 -41.66 11.78
N THR A 389 -28.99 -40.59 11.72
CA THR A 389 -30.48 -40.53 11.65
C THR A 389 -31.39 -40.91 12.83
N SER A 390 -32.32 -40.03 13.22
CA SER A 390 -33.74 -40.05 12.79
C SER A 390 -34.62 -39.01 13.51
N THR A 391 -35.57 -38.47 12.76
CA THR A 391 -36.70 -37.55 12.99
C THR A 391 -37.77 -37.98 14.01
N SER A 392 -38.50 -37.02 14.62
CA SER A 392 -39.98 -37.06 14.68
C SER A 392 -40.62 -35.70 15.00
N THR A 393 -41.75 -35.45 14.35
CA THR A 393 -42.57 -34.23 14.24
C THR A 393 -43.76 -34.27 15.22
N SER A 394 -44.22 -33.12 15.75
CA SER A 394 -45.65 -32.90 16.07
C SER A 394 -46.01 -31.43 16.37
N MET A 395 -47.03 -30.93 15.68
CA MET A 395 -47.91 -29.75 15.92
C MET A 395 -49.37 -30.24 15.69
N PRO A 396 -50.49 -29.45 15.79
CA PRO A 396 -50.76 -28.05 16.19
C PRO A 396 -52.02 -27.88 17.10
N MET A 397 -52.52 -26.63 17.32
CA MET A 397 -53.94 -26.12 17.35
C MET A 397 -54.09 -24.79 18.20
N PRO A 398 -55.19 -23.96 18.17
CA PRO A 398 -55.31 -22.71 17.37
C PRO A 398 -55.85 -21.41 18.07
N MET A 399 -55.65 -20.24 17.41
CA MET A 399 -56.41 -18.94 17.25
C MET A 399 -57.37 -18.36 18.34
N PRO A 400 -57.47 -16.99 18.50
CA PRO A 400 -58.45 -16.20 17.72
C PRO A 400 -58.02 -14.76 17.30
N ALA A 401 -58.83 -14.16 16.40
CA ALA A 401 -58.64 -12.88 15.72
C ALA A 401 -59.55 -11.74 16.23
N GLN A 402 -59.11 -10.47 16.06
CA GLN A 402 -59.86 -9.18 15.91
C GLN A 402 -58.82 -8.02 16.04
N SER A 403 -58.86 -6.84 15.41
CA SER A 403 -59.80 -6.09 14.58
C SER A 403 -59.02 -5.12 13.65
N ALA A 404 -59.68 -4.59 12.61
CA ALA A 404 -59.10 -3.66 11.62
C ALA A 404 -59.64 -2.23 11.77
N ALA A 405 -58.76 -1.23 11.59
CA ALA A 405 -59.04 0.17 11.18
C ALA A 405 -57.71 0.92 10.88
N PRO A 406 -57.72 2.07 10.19
CA PRO A 406 -58.23 2.37 8.85
C PRO A 406 -57.07 2.55 7.82
N GLU A 407 -57.44 2.50 6.54
CA GLU A 407 -56.59 2.80 5.39
C GLU A 407 -56.17 4.28 5.42
N VAL A 408 -54.86 4.55 5.53
CA VAL A 408 -54.28 5.89 5.38
C VAL A 408 -53.53 5.92 4.06
N ASP A 409 -53.92 6.86 3.20
CA ASP A 409 -53.25 7.20 1.95
C ASP A 409 -51.73 7.29 2.14
N LEU A 410 -50.98 6.44 1.43
CA LEU A 410 -49.51 6.42 1.50
C LEU A 410 -48.94 7.63 0.73
N PRO A 411 -48.09 8.48 1.35
CA PRO A 411 -47.47 9.64 0.71
C PRO A 411 -46.46 9.24 -0.38
N PRO A 412 -46.00 10.20 -1.24
CA PRO A 412 -45.42 10.01 -2.59
C PRO A 412 -44.00 9.39 -2.66
N THR A 413 -43.68 8.44 -1.79
CA THR A 413 -42.37 7.80 -1.64
C THR A 413 -42.19 6.56 -2.53
N LEU A 414 -43.26 5.84 -2.87
CA LEU A 414 -43.19 4.64 -3.72
C LEU A 414 -42.84 4.95 -5.19
N ALA A 415 -43.36 6.05 -5.74
CA ALA A 415 -42.99 6.50 -7.09
C ALA A 415 -41.55 7.01 -7.19
N ALA A 416 -40.98 7.51 -6.08
CA ALA A 416 -39.57 7.89 -5.99
C ALA A 416 -38.66 6.65 -5.88
N LEU A 417 -39.14 5.59 -5.21
CA LEU A 417 -38.43 4.32 -5.05
C LEU A 417 -38.33 3.54 -6.38
N ASP A 418 -39.41 3.48 -7.16
CA ASP A 418 -39.40 2.81 -8.46
C ASP A 418 -38.56 3.57 -9.51
N ARG A 419 -38.48 4.90 -9.40
CA ARG A 419 -37.60 5.74 -10.24
C ARG A 419 -36.12 5.53 -9.88
N ALA A 420 -35.78 5.50 -8.59
CA ALA A 420 -34.43 5.19 -8.11
C ALA A 420 -33.96 3.77 -8.47
N LEU A 421 -34.88 2.79 -8.49
CA LEU A 421 -34.61 1.42 -8.92
C LEU A 421 -34.46 1.26 -10.44
N ALA A 422 -35.16 2.09 -11.23
CA ALA A 422 -34.97 2.17 -12.68
C ALA A 422 -33.62 2.85 -13.03
N ASP A 423 -33.25 3.90 -12.28
CA ASP A 423 -31.98 4.60 -12.42
C ASP A 423 -30.78 3.72 -12.02
N LEU A 424 -30.94 2.80 -11.06
CA LEU A 424 -29.89 1.85 -10.65
C LEU A 424 -29.43 0.92 -11.78
N ARG A 425 -30.31 0.59 -12.75
CA ARG A 425 -29.96 -0.22 -13.93
C ARG A 425 -29.26 0.60 -15.03
N ALA A 426 -29.52 1.91 -15.11
CA ALA A 426 -28.78 2.82 -15.98
C ALA A 426 -27.41 3.20 -15.36
N PHE A 427 -27.31 3.17 -14.03
CA PHE A 427 -26.14 3.55 -13.23
C PHE A 427 -24.95 2.57 -13.33
N GLU A 428 -25.21 1.26 -13.48
CA GLU A 428 -24.17 0.26 -13.78
C GLU A 428 -23.56 0.42 -15.19
N ALA A 429 -24.19 1.19 -16.08
CA ALA A 429 -23.70 1.45 -17.44
C ALA A 429 -22.81 2.71 -17.56
N ASP A 430 -22.93 3.70 -16.65
CA ASP A 430 -22.28 5.02 -16.77
C ASP A 430 -21.26 5.35 -15.65
N GLY A 431 -20.96 4.42 -14.73
CA GLY A 431 -19.80 4.54 -13.83
C GLY A 431 -19.86 5.62 -12.73
N GLY A 432 -21.04 5.90 -12.16
CA GLY A 432 -21.20 6.81 -11.01
C GLY A 432 -20.95 6.16 -9.64
N SER A 433 -20.78 6.97 -8.57
CA SER A 433 -20.58 6.50 -7.17
C SER A 433 -21.90 6.42 -6.36
N LEU A 434 -22.10 5.28 -5.67
CA LEU A 434 -23.27 4.93 -4.84
C LEU A 434 -23.55 5.95 -3.73
N VAL A 435 -22.51 6.67 -3.27
CA VAL A 435 -22.58 7.72 -2.25
C VAL A 435 -23.50 8.87 -2.66
N ARG A 436 -23.55 9.19 -3.95
CA ARG A 436 -24.41 10.26 -4.50
C ARG A 436 -25.89 9.90 -4.49
N LEU A 437 -26.22 8.61 -4.62
CA LEU A 437 -27.59 8.11 -4.66
C LEU A 437 -28.17 7.94 -3.24
N LEU A 438 -27.33 7.54 -2.29
CA LEU A 438 -27.72 7.29 -0.90
C LEU A 438 -27.56 8.51 0.01
N GLY A 439 -26.80 9.52 -0.40
CA GLY A 439 -26.54 10.75 0.37
C GLY A 439 -27.79 11.43 0.93
N PRO A 440 -28.87 11.63 0.15
CA PRO A 440 -30.11 12.25 0.65
C PRO A 440 -30.90 11.37 1.64
N LEU A 441 -30.80 10.04 1.52
CA LEU A 441 -31.45 9.05 2.41
C LEU A 441 -30.70 8.88 3.74
N VAL A 442 -29.37 8.99 3.72
CA VAL A 442 -28.52 8.99 4.91
C VAL A 442 -28.66 10.31 5.69
N ALA A 443 -28.96 11.41 5.01
CA ALA A 443 -29.17 12.72 5.63
C ALA A 443 -30.48 12.84 6.44
N SER A 444 -31.47 11.96 6.22
CA SER A 444 -32.80 12.01 6.89
C SER A 444 -32.97 11.04 8.07
N ARG A 445 -31.86 10.66 8.74
CA ARG A 445 -31.77 9.64 9.81
C ARG A 445 -32.69 9.78 11.03
N SER A 446 -33.43 10.88 11.18
CA SER A 446 -34.34 11.13 12.31
C SER A 446 -35.76 10.56 12.15
N ASP A 447 -36.13 10.03 10.97
CA ASP A 447 -37.46 9.48 10.72
C ASP A 447 -37.48 7.93 10.80
N ALA A 448 -38.32 7.38 11.68
CA ALA A 448 -38.48 5.94 11.86
C ALA A 448 -38.92 5.22 10.57
N ALA A 449 -39.64 5.91 9.67
CA ALA A 449 -40.01 5.36 8.37
C ALA A 449 -38.80 5.26 7.42
N ALA A 450 -37.87 6.22 7.48
CA ALA A 450 -36.62 6.20 6.71
C ALA A 450 -35.68 5.08 7.22
N GLN A 451 -35.64 4.84 8.53
CA GLN A 451 -34.89 3.72 9.11
C GLN A 451 -35.47 2.36 8.68
N ALA A 452 -36.80 2.21 8.73
CA ALA A 452 -37.48 0.98 8.29
C ALA A 452 -37.32 0.71 6.78
N LEU A 453 -37.36 1.76 5.95
CA LEU A 453 -37.13 1.65 4.51
C LEU A 453 -35.67 1.30 4.18
N THR A 454 -34.72 1.90 4.89
CA THR A 454 -33.27 1.62 4.79
C THR A 454 -32.97 0.17 5.16
N GLN A 455 -33.61 -0.32 6.22
CA GLN A 455 -33.48 -1.71 6.65
C GLN A 455 -34.05 -2.70 5.62
N ARG A 456 -35.24 -2.43 5.05
CA ARG A 456 -35.82 -3.27 3.99
C ARG A 456 -35.00 -3.25 2.68
N LEU A 457 -34.36 -2.12 2.36
CA LEU A 457 -33.45 -2.01 1.22
C LEU A 457 -32.16 -2.82 1.44
N ALA A 458 -31.60 -2.80 2.65
CA ALA A 458 -30.46 -3.64 3.02
C ALA A 458 -30.80 -5.13 2.95
N GLU A 459 -31.96 -5.53 3.46
CA GLU A 459 -32.45 -6.92 3.41
C GLU A 459 -32.66 -7.41 1.98
N ARG A 460 -33.28 -6.61 1.10
CA ARG A 460 -33.48 -6.97 -0.31
C ARG A 460 -32.19 -6.98 -1.14
N THR A 461 -31.25 -6.09 -0.83
CA THR A 461 -29.91 -6.07 -1.45
C THR A 461 -29.13 -7.33 -1.05
N ALA A 462 -29.17 -7.71 0.23
CA ALA A 462 -28.62 -8.96 0.72
C ALA A 462 -29.28 -10.20 0.09
N GLN A 463 -30.61 -10.16 -0.12
CA GLN A 463 -31.35 -11.23 -0.79
C GLN A 463 -30.96 -11.39 -2.26
N ARG A 464 -30.70 -10.30 -3.00
CA ARG A 464 -30.22 -10.39 -4.40
C ARG A 464 -28.78 -10.87 -4.49
N LEU A 465 -27.93 -10.51 -3.53
CA LEU A 465 -26.54 -11.01 -3.42
C LEU A 465 -26.46 -12.49 -3.00
N SER A 466 -27.53 -13.05 -2.43
CA SER A 466 -27.63 -14.46 -2.05
C SER A 466 -27.65 -15.43 -3.25
N GLY A 467 -27.92 -14.93 -4.46
CA GLY A 467 -27.86 -15.69 -5.71
C GLY A 467 -26.47 -15.81 -6.35
N ALA A 468 -25.43 -15.17 -5.79
CA ALA A 468 -24.07 -15.21 -6.35
C ALA A 468 -23.33 -16.54 -6.01
N PRO A 469 -22.48 -17.08 -6.92
CA PRO A 469 -21.77 -18.35 -6.72
C PRO A 469 -20.94 -18.37 -5.42
N ARG A 470 -20.96 -19.51 -4.70
CA ARG A 470 -20.37 -19.68 -3.35
C ARG A 470 -18.84 -19.67 -3.32
N ASP A 471 -18.23 -19.73 -4.49
CA ASP A 471 -16.82 -19.84 -4.81
C ASP A 471 -16.22 -18.53 -5.36
N ALA A 472 -17.00 -17.44 -5.40
CA ALA A 472 -16.47 -16.12 -5.72
C ALA A 472 -15.49 -15.63 -4.62
N THR A 473 -14.22 -15.47 -4.99
CA THR A 473 -13.18 -14.88 -4.14
C THR A 473 -13.52 -13.41 -3.85
N PRO A 474 -13.62 -12.99 -2.58
CA PRO A 474 -14.20 -11.70 -2.19
C PRO A 474 -13.25 -10.50 -2.28
N VAL A 475 -12.19 -10.57 -3.11
CA VAL A 475 -11.29 -9.43 -3.43
C VAL A 475 -12.03 -8.30 -4.19
N ARG A 476 -13.35 -8.42 -4.36
CA ARG A 476 -14.21 -7.55 -5.19
C ARG A 476 -15.26 -6.75 -4.39
N LEU A 477 -15.01 -6.44 -3.12
CA LEU A 477 -15.77 -5.39 -2.44
C LEU A 477 -15.02 -4.07 -2.66
N ALA A 478 -15.46 -3.28 -3.63
CA ALA A 478 -15.00 -1.89 -3.80
C ALA A 478 -15.20 -1.14 -2.47
N GLY A 479 -14.27 -0.24 -2.11
CA GLY A 479 -14.31 0.52 -0.85
C GLY A 479 -15.67 1.20 -0.60
N ASP A 480 -16.37 1.60 -1.66
CA ASP A 480 -17.72 2.18 -1.61
C ASP A 480 -18.80 1.21 -1.10
N MET A 481 -18.70 -0.09 -1.36
CA MET A 481 -19.62 -1.10 -0.81
C MET A 481 -19.32 -1.41 0.66
N VAL A 482 -18.05 -1.36 1.08
CA VAL A 482 -17.65 -1.52 2.48
C VAL A 482 -18.18 -0.34 3.30
N GLY A 483 -18.08 0.88 2.76
CA GLY A 483 -18.68 2.09 3.34
C GLY A 483 -20.20 2.03 3.42
N ALA A 484 -20.87 1.59 2.34
CA ALA A 484 -22.34 1.46 2.31
C ALA A 484 -22.85 0.38 3.28
N LEU A 485 -22.21 -0.80 3.34
CA LEU A 485 -22.59 -1.88 4.26
C LEU A 485 -22.35 -1.49 5.73
N THR A 486 -21.25 -0.80 6.03
CA THR A 486 -20.97 -0.25 7.37
C THR A 486 -22.03 0.77 7.77
N ALA A 487 -22.40 1.67 6.86
CA ALA A 487 -23.42 2.69 7.10
C ALA A 487 -24.85 2.13 7.23
N LEU A 488 -25.14 0.99 6.60
CA LEU A 488 -26.46 0.32 6.60
C LEU A 488 -26.64 -0.67 7.76
N THR A 489 -25.57 -1.31 8.22
CA THR A 489 -25.64 -2.39 9.23
C THR A 489 -25.11 -1.98 10.60
N GLY A 490 -24.39 -0.85 10.70
CA GLY A 490 -23.70 -0.42 11.92
C GLY A 490 -22.50 -1.30 12.30
N CYS A 491 -22.13 -2.27 11.45
CA CYS A 491 -21.07 -3.24 11.68
C CYS A 491 -19.77 -2.80 10.96
N PRO A 492 -18.64 -2.60 11.66
CA PRO A 492 -17.38 -2.20 11.06
C PRO A 492 -16.62 -3.42 10.54
N PHE A 493 -17.11 -4.04 9.47
CA PHE A 493 -16.49 -5.26 8.92
C PHE A 493 -15.08 -5.02 8.34
N GLY A 494 -14.75 -3.78 7.95
CA GLY A 494 -13.51 -3.49 7.23
C GLY A 494 -13.32 -4.43 6.04
N TYR A 495 -12.12 -4.98 5.90
CA TYR A 495 -11.80 -6.01 4.89
C TYR A 495 -11.81 -7.45 5.47
N ASP A 496 -12.42 -7.67 6.64
CA ASP A 496 -12.50 -9.00 7.27
C ASP A 496 -13.58 -9.87 6.62
N VAL A 497 -13.14 -10.63 5.62
CA VAL A 497 -13.94 -11.59 4.84
C VAL A 497 -14.53 -12.71 5.71
N ALA A 498 -13.85 -13.10 6.79
CA ALA A 498 -14.31 -14.17 7.66
C ALA A 498 -15.48 -13.68 8.53
N ALA A 499 -15.39 -12.45 9.06
CA ALA A 499 -16.47 -11.78 9.77
C ALA A 499 -17.70 -11.56 8.88
N TRP A 500 -17.49 -11.15 7.62
CA TRP A 500 -18.56 -11.03 6.62
C TRP A 500 -19.26 -12.37 6.34
N ARG A 501 -18.50 -13.46 6.17
CA ARG A 501 -19.05 -14.81 5.93
C ARG A 501 -19.80 -15.36 7.14
N ALA A 502 -19.33 -15.06 8.35
CA ALA A 502 -19.98 -15.46 9.59
C ALA A 502 -21.33 -14.75 9.76
N TRP A 503 -21.38 -13.42 9.60
CA TRP A 503 -22.63 -12.64 9.62
C TRP A 503 -23.65 -13.15 8.58
N ARG A 504 -23.17 -13.44 7.35
CA ARG A 504 -23.98 -13.98 6.25
C ARG A 504 -24.64 -15.33 6.58
N GLN A 505 -24.05 -16.13 7.46
CA GLN A 505 -24.54 -17.46 7.80
C GLN A 505 -25.51 -17.44 8.99
N THR A 506 -25.34 -16.50 9.92
CA THR A 506 -26.06 -16.52 11.21
C THR A 506 -27.23 -15.55 11.28
N GLY A 507 -27.28 -14.51 10.43
CA GLY A 507 -28.43 -13.60 10.32
C GLY A 507 -28.70 -12.74 11.57
N THR A 508 -27.81 -12.73 12.55
CA THR A 508 -27.91 -11.95 13.78
C THR A 508 -27.13 -10.64 13.67
N ALA A 509 -27.67 -9.57 14.29
CA ALA A 509 -26.95 -8.31 14.50
C ALA A 509 -25.58 -8.63 15.08
N CYS A 510 -24.53 -8.03 14.50
CA CYS A 510 -23.10 -8.24 14.79
C CYS A 510 -22.89 -9.05 16.07
N ALA A 511 -22.90 -10.38 15.93
CA ALA A 511 -22.40 -11.21 17.01
C ALA A 511 -20.91 -10.88 17.06
N THR A 512 -20.54 -10.11 18.08
CA THR A 512 -19.15 -9.95 18.50
C THR A 512 -18.50 -11.32 18.34
N PRO A 513 -17.37 -11.43 17.61
CA PRO A 513 -16.65 -12.69 17.55
C PRO A 513 -16.54 -13.23 18.97
N PRO A 514 -16.67 -14.55 19.22
CA PRO A 514 -16.49 -15.08 20.55
C PRO A 514 -15.17 -14.53 21.09
N GLU A 515 -15.28 -13.81 22.21
CA GLU A 515 -14.20 -13.01 22.77
C GLU A 515 -12.94 -13.87 22.92
N ARG A 516 -11.87 -13.51 22.19
CA ARG A 516 -10.53 -13.80 22.68
C ARG A 516 -10.14 -12.66 23.60
N HIS A 517 -10.61 -12.69 24.84
CA HIS A 517 -9.95 -11.97 25.91
C HIS A 517 -8.45 -12.33 25.88
N GLY A 518 -7.56 -11.33 25.86
CA GLY A 518 -6.15 -11.54 26.13
C GLY A 518 -5.43 -12.51 25.19
N ALA A 519 -5.41 -12.24 23.87
CA ALA A 519 -4.45 -12.90 23.00
C ALA A 519 -3.03 -12.64 23.55
N LEU A 520 -2.46 -13.67 24.17
CA LEU A 520 -1.14 -13.65 24.76
C LEU A 520 -0.11 -13.88 23.66
N VAL A 521 0.67 -12.84 23.37
CA VAL A 521 1.75 -12.87 22.41
C VAL A 521 2.99 -13.44 23.08
N PRO A 522 3.60 -14.52 22.56
CA PRO A 522 4.84 -15.07 23.11
C PRO A 522 6.00 -14.11 22.82
N ILE A 523 6.67 -13.70 23.89
CA ILE A 523 7.85 -12.86 23.86
C ILE A 523 9.05 -13.77 24.18
N PRO A 524 10.03 -13.90 23.25
CA PRO A 524 11.09 -14.91 23.40
C PRO A 524 12.05 -14.63 24.56
N GLY A 525 11.97 -13.46 25.20
CA GLY A 525 12.92 -13.02 26.20
C GLY A 525 14.32 -12.82 25.64
N GLY A 526 15.28 -12.60 26.53
CA GLY A 526 16.69 -12.42 26.18
C GLY A 526 17.33 -11.25 26.90
N THR A 527 18.59 -11.00 26.55
CA THR A 527 19.33 -9.85 27.06
C THR A 527 19.21 -8.68 26.10
N TYR A 528 18.92 -7.49 26.62
CA TYR A 528 18.83 -6.27 25.84
C TYR A 528 19.37 -5.05 26.62
N ARG A 529 19.50 -3.94 25.91
CA ARG A 529 19.86 -2.65 26.48
C ARG A 529 18.58 -1.90 26.83
N MET A 530 18.19 -1.96 28.10
CA MET A 530 17.08 -1.18 28.64
C MET A 530 17.49 0.29 28.77
N GLY A 531 16.62 1.23 28.46
CA GLY A 531 16.89 2.67 28.49
C GLY A 531 17.46 3.25 27.19
N ASP A 532 17.61 4.57 27.14
CA ASP A 532 18.12 5.33 26.01
C ASP A 532 19.08 6.44 26.50
N ALA A 533 20.29 6.50 25.94
CA ALA A 533 21.30 7.52 26.29
C ALA A 533 20.88 8.93 25.84
N ARG A 534 19.85 9.02 24.99
CA ARG A 534 19.27 10.26 24.47
C ARG A 534 18.08 10.75 25.32
N GLY A 535 17.69 10.01 26.36
CA GLY A 535 16.56 10.31 27.25
C GLY A 535 16.96 11.01 28.54
N GLU A 536 16.05 11.03 29.50
CA GLU A 536 16.27 11.57 30.84
C GLU A 536 17.34 10.79 31.61
N PRO A 537 17.96 11.37 32.66
CA PRO A 537 18.99 10.68 33.45
C PRO A 537 18.55 9.34 34.03
N ASP A 538 17.26 9.17 34.36
CA ASP A 538 16.69 7.92 34.87
C ASP A 538 16.29 6.92 33.77
N GLU A 539 16.47 7.29 32.49
CA GLU A 539 16.40 6.41 31.32
C GLU A 539 17.78 5.88 30.89
N ALA A 540 18.84 6.15 31.67
CA ALA A 540 20.21 5.78 31.30
C ALA A 540 20.34 4.28 30.93
N PRO A 541 21.01 3.96 29.79
CA PRO A 541 21.06 2.59 29.31
C PRO A 541 21.75 1.62 30.27
N ARG A 542 21.13 0.46 30.49
CA ARG A 542 21.69 -0.65 31.26
C ARG A 542 21.35 -2.00 30.63
N ARG A 543 22.23 -2.98 30.82
CA ARG A 543 22.00 -4.35 30.34
C ARG A 543 21.02 -5.06 31.27
N VAL A 544 19.96 -5.63 30.71
CA VAL A 544 18.92 -6.37 31.46
C VAL A 544 18.62 -7.67 30.73
N ALA A 545 18.36 -8.73 31.48
CA ALA A 545 17.87 -10.00 30.95
C ALA A 545 16.42 -10.20 31.40
N VAL A 546 15.55 -10.55 30.46
CA VAL A 546 14.17 -10.96 30.71
C VAL A 546 14.02 -12.41 30.26
N GLN A 547 13.29 -13.22 31.03
CA GLN A 547 12.96 -14.58 30.61
C GLN A 547 11.93 -14.54 29.48
N PRO A 548 11.73 -15.64 28.72
CA PRO A 548 10.56 -15.76 27.87
C PRO A 548 9.30 -15.61 28.70
N PHE A 549 8.31 -14.90 28.15
CA PHE A 549 7.02 -14.66 28.79
C PHE A 549 5.98 -14.43 27.70
N ARG A 550 4.74 -14.17 28.10
CA ARG A 550 3.64 -13.81 27.22
C ARG A 550 3.06 -12.48 27.67
N LEU A 551 2.66 -11.64 26.72
CA LEU A 551 2.02 -10.35 27.02
C LEU A 551 0.73 -10.21 26.23
N MET A 552 -0.30 -9.63 26.85
CA MET A 552 -1.54 -9.30 26.14
C MET A 552 -1.26 -8.38 24.94
N GLN A 553 -1.80 -8.75 23.78
CA GLN A 553 -1.65 -8.00 22.53
C GLN A 553 -2.10 -6.53 22.66
N HIS A 554 -3.15 -6.30 23.44
CA HIS A 554 -3.80 -5.01 23.63
C HIS A 554 -3.89 -4.66 25.11
N GLU A 555 -4.16 -3.39 25.41
CA GLU A 555 -4.61 -2.94 26.73
C GLU A 555 -5.93 -3.63 27.12
N VAL A 556 -6.21 -3.70 28.42
CA VAL A 556 -7.48 -4.23 28.93
C VAL A 556 -8.61 -3.24 28.64
N SER A 557 -9.65 -3.69 27.94
CA SER A 557 -10.79 -2.83 27.60
C SER A 557 -11.79 -2.68 28.75
N ASN A 558 -12.63 -1.63 28.69
CA ASN A 558 -13.74 -1.42 29.62
C ASN A 558 -14.69 -2.63 29.69
N GLN A 559 -14.98 -3.27 28.55
CA GLN A 559 -15.81 -4.48 28.52
C GLN A 559 -15.16 -5.63 29.29
N ALA A 560 -13.86 -5.86 29.09
CA ALA A 560 -13.14 -6.93 29.77
C ALA A 560 -13.03 -6.66 31.29
N PHE A 561 -12.79 -5.41 31.68
CA PHE A 561 -12.75 -5.01 33.09
C PHE A 561 -14.14 -5.09 33.75
N ALA A 562 -15.20 -4.74 33.03
CA ALA A 562 -16.57 -4.89 33.52
C ALA A 562 -16.92 -6.36 33.81
N ALA A 563 -16.47 -7.30 32.98
CA ALA A 563 -16.64 -8.74 33.21
C ALA A 563 -15.93 -9.19 34.50
N PHE A 564 -14.71 -8.71 34.74
CA PHE A 564 -13.98 -8.94 35.99
C PHE A 564 -14.76 -8.40 37.20
N VAL A 565 -15.21 -7.15 37.16
CA VAL A 565 -15.95 -6.54 38.27
C VAL A 565 -17.26 -7.27 38.53
N GLN A 566 -17.99 -7.65 37.47
CA GLN A 566 -19.22 -8.41 37.58
C GLN A 566 -19.00 -9.79 38.21
N ALA A 567 -17.91 -10.48 37.85
CA ALA A 567 -17.62 -11.82 38.33
C ALA A 567 -17.04 -11.85 39.76
N SER A 568 -16.25 -10.85 40.13
CA SER A 568 -15.51 -10.81 41.40
C SER A 568 -16.16 -9.94 42.48
N GLY A 569 -17.05 -9.02 42.08
CA GLY A 569 -17.54 -7.96 42.97
C GLY A 569 -16.46 -6.93 43.33
N HIS A 570 -15.38 -6.85 42.54
CA HIS A 570 -14.27 -5.92 42.79
C HIS A 570 -14.75 -4.47 42.80
N VAL A 571 -14.32 -3.73 43.81
CA VAL A 571 -14.50 -2.27 43.92
C VAL A 571 -13.12 -1.66 43.69
N THR A 572 -12.99 -0.66 42.82
CA THR A 572 -11.67 -0.04 42.56
C THR A 572 -11.23 0.84 43.71
N ASP A 573 -9.94 1.22 43.73
CA ASP A 573 -9.44 2.20 44.70
C ASP A 573 -10.12 3.56 44.54
N ALA A 574 -10.37 4.00 43.30
CA ALA A 574 -11.08 5.24 43.02
C ALA A 574 -12.54 5.22 43.54
N GLU A 575 -13.21 4.07 43.44
CA GLU A 575 -14.54 3.89 44.04
C GLU A 575 -14.49 3.89 45.57
N ARG A 576 -13.45 3.29 46.17
CA ARG A 576 -13.26 3.27 47.64
C ARG A 576 -12.94 4.64 48.22
N SER A 577 -12.08 5.42 47.57
CA SER A 577 -11.76 6.78 47.97
C SER A 577 -12.91 7.74 47.67
N GLY A 578 -13.76 7.40 46.69
CA GLY A 578 -14.80 8.27 46.16
C GLY A 578 -14.27 9.34 45.21
N THR A 579 -12.99 9.28 44.85
CA THR A 579 -12.32 10.28 44.00
C THR A 579 -11.36 9.62 43.02
N GLY A 580 -11.30 10.17 41.81
CA GLY A 580 -10.32 9.84 40.78
C GLY A 580 -9.63 11.11 40.28
N TYR A 581 -8.45 10.97 39.70
CA TYR A 581 -7.72 12.11 39.13
C TYR A 581 -8.04 12.25 37.65
N VAL A 582 -8.51 13.42 37.26
CA VAL A 582 -8.87 13.76 35.88
C VAL A 582 -7.96 14.88 35.41
N TRP A 583 -7.39 14.73 34.22
CA TRP A 583 -6.66 15.82 33.60
C TRP A 583 -7.60 16.79 32.89
N THR A 584 -7.48 18.08 33.23
CA THR A 584 -8.13 19.20 32.52
C THR A 584 -7.06 20.15 31.98
N ASP A 585 -6.60 21.06 32.83
CA ASP A 585 -5.50 22.02 32.68
C ASP A 585 -4.37 21.70 33.67
N ARG A 586 -4.68 20.87 34.66
CA ARG A 586 -3.83 20.28 35.69
C ARG A 586 -4.53 19.02 36.18
N TRP A 587 -3.82 18.15 36.90
CA TRP A 587 -4.47 17.07 37.63
C TRP A 587 -5.43 17.64 38.67
N ARG A 588 -6.70 17.22 38.58
CA ARG A 588 -7.74 17.57 39.56
C ARG A 588 -8.29 16.29 40.14
N GLU A 589 -8.38 16.26 41.46
CA GLU A 589 -9.17 15.25 42.16
C GLU A 589 -10.65 15.56 41.93
N VAL A 590 -11.38 14.60 41.37
CA VAL A 590 -12.80 14.74 41.01
C VAL A 590 -13.60 13.69 41.77
N ALA A 591 -14.53 14.17 42.59
CA ALA A 591 -15.45 13.30 43.33
C ALA A 591 -16.34 12.49 42.38
N GLY A 592 -16.41 11.18 42.59
CA GLY A 592 -17.14 10.23 41.75
C GLY A 592 -16.55 10.03 40.35
N ALA A 593 -15.27 10.37 40.15
CA ALA A 593 -14.53 9.88 39.00
C ALA A 593 -13.99 8.48 39.29
N ASP A 594 -14.35 7.51 38.45
CA ASP A 594 -13.96 6.11 38.55
C ASP A 594 -13.98 5.46 37.15
N TRP A 595 -13.75 4.15 37.06
CA TRP A 595 -13.66 3.47 35.76
C TRP A 595 -14.99 3.46 34.99
N ARG A 596 -16.14 3.56 35.65
CA ARG A 596 -17.48 3.70 35.01
C ARG A 596 -17.79 5.14 34.64
N HIS A 597 -17.18 6.08 35.36
CA HIS A 597 -17.34 7.52 35.22
C HIS A 597 -15.97 8.21 35.06
N PRO A 598 -15.23 7.99 33.94
CA PRO A 598 -13.81 8.35 33.84
C PRO A 598 -13.48 9.84 34.01
N GLN A 599 -14.44 10.73 33.76
CA GLN A 599 -14.29 12.19 33.93
C GLN A 599 -15.18 12.74 35.06
N GLY A 600 -15.69 11.88 35.94
CA GLY A 600 -16.61 12.24 37.03
C GLY A 600 -18.07 11.88 36.75
N PRO A 601 -19.00 12.18 37.67
CA PRO A 601 -20.34 11.58 37.74
C PRO A 601 -21.23 11.80 36.50
N ALA A 602 -20.95 12.82 35.69
CA ALA A 602 -21.67 13.13 34.47
C ALA A 602 -21.19 12.33 33.25
N SER A 603 -20.04 11.66 33.34
CA SER A 603 -19.49 10.82 32.27
C SER A 603 -20.01 9.38 32.34
N SER A 604 -19.89 8.62 31.25
CA SER A 604 -20.28 7.21 31.21
C SER A 604 -19.44 6.44 30.20
N LEU A 605 -19.59 5.10 30.19
CA LEU A 605 -18.94 4.21 29.22
C LEU A 605 -19.72 4.05 27.89
N ALA A 606 -20.73 4.87 27.62
CA ALA A 606 -21.51 4.78 26.40
C ALA A 606 -20.61 4.94 25.16
N GLY A 607 -20.55 3.91 24.32
CA GLY A 607 -19.68 3.87 23.14
C GLY A 607 -18.20 3.54 23.41
N LEU A 608 -17.81 3.33 24.68
CA LEU A 608 -16.40 3.14 25.09
C LEU A 608 -16.07 1.70 25.49
N ALA A 609 -16.90 0.72 25.13
CA ALA A 609 -16.72 -0.68 25.53
C ALA A 609 -15.36 -1.26 25.12
N GLN A 610 -14.86 -0.89 23.93
CA GLN A 610 -13.57 -1.35 23.40
C GLN A 610 -12.40 -0.41 23.70
N HIS A 611 -12.61 0.67 24.44
CA HIS A 611 -11.54 1.57 24.87
C HIS A 611 -10.82 0.97 26.09
N PRO A 612 -9.54 1.31 26.33
CA PRO A 612 -8.82 0.86 27.51
C PRO A 612 -9.55 1.34 28.77
N VAL A 613 -9.58 0.48 29.79
CA VAL A 613 -10.04 0.87 31.11
C VAL A 613 -9.04 1.85 31.74
N VAL A 614 -9.58 2.91 32.34
CA VAL A 614 -8.83 3.95 33.07
C VAL A 614 -9.41 4.14 34.46
N GLN A 615 -8.85 5.05 35.27
CA GLN A 615 -9.24 5.24 36.68
C GLN A 615 -9.05 3.96 37.52
N VAL A 616 -8.06 3.14 37.15
CA VAL A 616 -7.66 1.93 37.86
C VAL A 616 -6.29 2.13 38.49
N SER A 617 -6.14 1.72 39.76
CA SER A 617 -4.86 1.80 40.45
C SER A 617 -3.93 0.64 40.06
N ALA A 618 -2.67 0.71 40.46
CA ALA A 618 -1.75 -0.43 40.29
C ALA A 618 -2.25 -1.69 41.01
N ARG A 619 -2.98 -1.52 42.13
CA ARG A 619 -3.58 -2.61 42.90
C ARG A 619 -4.78 -3.21 42.17
N ASP A 620 -5.63 -2.37 41.59
CA ASP A 620 -6.76 -2.82 40.77
C ASP A 620 -6.29 -3.56 39.51
N ALA A 621 -5.25 -3.02 38.86
CA ALA A 621 -4.62 -3.62 37.70
C ALA A 621 -4.00 -5.00 38.02
N ALA A 622 -3.29 -5.11 39.15
CA ALA A 622 -2.76 -6.39 39.62
C ALA A 622 -3.87 -7.40 39.97
N ALA A 623 -4.96 -6.95 40.58
CA ALA A 623 -6.11 -7.80 40.91
C ALA A 623 -6.79 -8.36 39.64
N TYR A 624 -6.97 -7.52 38.61
CA TYR A 624 -7.50 -7.96 37.32
C TYR A 624 -6.60 -9.02 36.67
N CYS A 625 -5.28 -8.78 36.61
CA CYS A 625 -4.37 -9.76 36.03
C CYS A 625 -4.36 -11.06 36.83
N ALA A 626 -4.35 -10.99 38.17
CA ALA A 626 -4.38 -12.17 39.04
C ALA A 626 -5.68 -12.99 38.86
N TRP A 627 -6.83 -12.33 38.66
CA TRP A 627 -8.10 -13.00 38.39
C TRP A 627 -8.05 -13.85 37.09
N HIS A 628 -7.26 -13.43 36.11
CA HIS A 628 -6.98 -14.19 34.89
C HIS A 628 -5.84 -15.22 35.01
N GLY A 629 -5.26 -15.41 36.20
CA GLY A 629 -4.07 -16.25 36.39
C GLY A 629 -2.81 -15.67 35.76
N LEU A 630 -2.78 -14.35 35.60
CA LEU A 630 -1.70 -13.56 35.02
C LEU A 630 -1.11 -12.60 36.08
N ARG A 631 -0.17 -11.76 35.66
CA ARG A 631 0.46 -10.71 36.47
C ARG A 631 0.62 -9.43 35.65
N LEU A 632 0.98 -8.33 36.29
CA LEU A 632 1.51 -7.18 35.54
C LEU A 632 2.89 -7.51 34.97
N PRO A 633 3.25 -6.97 33.79
CA PRO A 633 4.62 -7.06 33.31
C PRO A 633 5.55 -6.29 34.25
N THR A 634 6.77 -6.77 34.44
CA THR A 634 7.83 -5.92 35.00
C THR A 634 8.14 -4.79 34.01
N GLU A 635 8.72 -3.70 34.50
CA GLU A 635 9.10 -2.58 33.64
C GLU A 635 10.09 -3.01 32.53
N ALA A 636 10.99 -3.94 32.84
CA ALA A 636 11.93 -4.49 31.86
C ALA A 636 11.23 -5.35 30.80
N GLU A 637 10.27 -6.18 31.20
CA GLU A 637 9.47 -6.97 30.25
C GLU A 637 8.65 -6.07 29.34
N TRP A 638 7.99 -5.05 29.90
CA TRP A 638 7.21 -4.09 29.12
C TRP A 638 8.08 -3.38 28.07
N GLU A 639 9.25 -2.88 28.47
CA GLU A 639 10.14 -2.19 27.53
C GLU A 639 10.70 -3.13 26.47
N PHE A 640 11.11 -4.35 26.86
CA PHE A 640 11.58 -5.36 25.93
C PHE A 640 10.50 -5.73 24.90
N ALA A 641 9.25 -5.85 25.36
CA ALA A 641 8.10 -6.11 24.53
C ALA A 641 7.77 -4.95 23.58
N ALA A 642 8.02 -3.70 24.01
CA ALA A 642 7.81 -2.52 23.18
C ALA A 642 8.88 -2.39 22.08
N ARG A 643 10.15 -2.67 22.40
CA ARG A 643 11.28 -2.28 21.53
C ARG A 643 12.12 -3.42 20.94
N GLY A 644 12.08 -4.62 21.52
CA GLY A 644 12.97 -5.73 21.13
C GLY A 644 14.44 -5.49 21.49
N HIS A 645 15.37 -6.00 20.67
CA HIS A 645 16.81 -5.99 20.97
C HIS A 645 17.58 -4.80 20.40
N ASP A 646 17.02 -4.09 19.41
CA ASP A 646 17.77 -3.14 18.58
C ASP A 646 17.89 -1.74 19.19
N GLY A 647 17.17 -1.48 20.27
CA GLY A 647 17.23 -0.21 20.98
C GLY A 647 16.48 0.93 20.28
N ARG A 648 15.49 0.63 19.43
CA ARG A 648 14.58 1.63 18.84
C ARG A 648 13.93 2.55 19.89
N ARG A 649 13.64 3.79 19.50
CA ARG A 649 13.09 4.84 20.36
C ARG A 649 11.58 4.73 20.56
N TYR A 650 10.85 4.26 19.56
CA TYR A 650 9.40 3.98 19.56
C TYR A 650 9.18 2.51 19.16
N PRO A 651 8.01 1.90 19.43
CA PRO A 651 7.78 0.50 19.07
C PRO A 651 8.02 0.19 17.58
N TRP A 652 7.74 1.15 16.71
CA TRP A 652 7.91 1.06 15.26
C TRP A 652 9.28 1.53 14.73
N GLY A 653 10.18 2.06 15.55
CA GLY A 653 11.49 2.55 15.09
C GLY A 653 11.92 3.85 15.79
N ASP A 654 12.80 4.64 15.16
CA ASP A 654 13.36 5.85 15.77
C ASP A 654 12.61 7.15 15.41
N THR A 655 11.65 7.09 14.48
CA THR A 655 10.89 8.26 14.02
C THR A 655 9.75 8.60 14.98
N ALA A 656 9.77 9.81 15.53
CA ALA A 656 8.72 10.33 16.40
C ALA A 656 7.35 10.43 15.70
N PRO A 657 6.24 10.14 16.41
CA PRO A 657 4.90 10.38 15.87
C PRO A 657 4.63 11.89 15.72
N ARG A 658 3.79 12.29 14.77
CA ARG A 658 3.37 13.69 14.56
C ARG A 658 1.85 13.79 14.54
N GLN A 659 1.27 14.88 15.03
CA GLN A 659 -0.18 15.11 14.95
C GLN A 659 -0.59 15.74 13.61
N GLY A 660 -1.82 15.46 13.18
CA GLY A 660 -2.34 15.82 11.87
C GLY A 660 -3.07 17.15 11.99
N GLY A 661 -2.44 18.24 11.56
CA GLY A 661 -3.02 19.58 11.67
C GLY A 661 -3.89 19.96 10.46
N THR A 662 -5.10 20.48 10.72
CA THR A 662 -6.00 21.12 9.76
C THR A 662 -5.74 22.63 9.63
N THR A 663 -4.52 23.04 9.29
CA THR A 663 -4.22 24.46 8.99
C THR A 663 -3.68 24.61 7.57
N GLY A 664 -4.59 24.95 6.65
CA GLY A 664 -4.44 25.96 5.58
C GLY A 664 -3.36 25.81 4.51
N ASP A 665 -2.12 25.46 4.83
CA ASP A 665 -0.99 25.49 3.90
C ASP A 665 -0.04 24.31 4.19
N ARG A 666 -0.12 23.28 3.35
CA ARG A 666 0.58 21.96 3.38
C ARG A 666 -0.12 20.88 4.24
N ALA A 667 -0.96 20.10 3.57
CA ALA A 667 -1.48 18.85 4.11
C ALA A 667 -0.43 17.73 3.99
N GLU A 668 0.19 17.36 5.11
CA GLU A 668 0.86 16.07 5.29
C GLU A 668 -0.18 14.93 5.21
N PRO A 669 0.12 13.75 4.64
CA PRO A 669 -0.78 12.61 4.72
C PRO A 669 -0.93 12.14 6.17
N ALA A 670 -2.16 11.83 6.58
CA ALA A 670 -2.55 11.41 7.93
C ALA A 670 -1.91 10.10 8.46
N GLU A 671 -1.02 9.45 7.70
CA GLU A 671 -0.44 8.14 8.06
C GLU A 671 0.88 8.22 8.86
N ALA A 672 1.57 9.37 8.89
CA ALA A 672 2.58 9.63 9.93
C ALA A 672 1.93 9.84 11.32
N THR A 673 0.61 10.02 11.32
CA THR A 673 -0.20 10.52 12.42
C THR A 673 -0.92 9.44 13.22
N LEU A 674 -1.13 8.26 12.65
CA LEU A 674 -1.94 7.19 13.23
C LEU A 674 -1.08 6.00 13.70
N ARG A 675 0.13 6.26 14.22
CA ARG A 675 0.95 5.23 14.87
C ARG A 675 0.66 5.10 16.36
N ALA A 676 0.02 6.09 16.96
CA ALA A 676 -0.36 6.09 18.35
C ALA A 676 -1.44 7.15 18.56
N ASN A 677 -2.27 6.95 19.59
CA ASN A 677 -3.13 8.00 20.14
C ASN A 677 -2.31 8.88 21.08
N PHE A 678 -2.13 10.17 20.80
CA PHE A 678 -1.29 11.06 21.61
C PHE A 678 -1.68 12.53 21.39
N GLY A 679 -1.22 13.41 22.30
CA GLY A 679 -1.61 14.81 22.37
C GLY A 679 -0.68 15.79 21.63
N THR A 680 -1.11 17.04 21.58
CA THR A 680 -0.38 18.16 20.95
C THR A 680 0.88 18.54 21.75
N ASP A 681 1.70 19.47 21.22
CA ASP A 681 2.83 20.08 21.96
C ASP A 681 2.40 20.72 23.29
N ALA A 682 1.15 21.18 23.41
CA ALA A 682 0.58 21.55 24.70
C ALA A 682 0.24 20.27 25.47
N CYS A 683 1.10 19.89 26.41
CA CYS A 683 0.92 18.62 27.12
C CYS A 683 -0.49 18.51 27.68
N CYS A 684 -1.00 17.31 27.50
CA CYS A 684 -2.01 16.67 28.29
C CYS A 684 -3.44 17.15 27.94
N ALA A 685 -3.61 18.02 26.94
CA ALA A 685 -4.93 18.45 26.47
C ALA A 685 -5.62 17.39 25.58
N ALA A 686 -6.96 17.31 25.67
CA ALA A 686 -7.78 16.48 24.79
C ALA A 686 -7.70 17.00 23.35
N ASP A 687 -7.46 16.10 22.41
CA ASP A 687 -7.34 16.43 21.00
C ASP A 687 -8.01 15.35 20.14
N ALA A 688 -8.87 15.77 19.22
CA ALA A 688 -9.64 14.89 18.35
C ALA A 688 -9.08 14.82 16.92
N THR A 689 -7.88 15.36 16.67
CA THR A 689 -7.26 15.38 15.33
C THR A 689 -7.05 14.00 14.73
N ASP A 690 -6.88 12.97 15.55
CA ASP A 690 -6.76 11.56 15.14
C ASP A 690 -8.10 10.80 15.15
N GLY A 691 -9.22 11.50 15.40
CA GLY A 691 -10.56 10.93 15.53
C GLY A 691 -10.96 10.56 16.96
N HIS A 692 -10.05 10.69 17.94
CA HIS A 692 -10.28 10.28 19.33
C HIS A 692 -9.84 11.38 20.32
N ALA A 693 -10.80 12.18 20.79
CA ALA A 693 -10.52 13.28 21.73
C ALA A 693 -9.75 12.88 23.01
N ARG A 694 -9.86 11.61 23.42
CA ARG A 694 -9.23 11.03 24.61
C ARG A 694 -8.74 9.63 24.24
N THR A 695 -9.16 8.57 24.95
CA THR A 695 -8.81 7.21 24.57
C THR A 695 -9.41 6.84 23.21
N ALA A 696 -8.73 5.92 22.52
CA ALA A 696 -9.19 5.25 21.32
C ALA A 696 -9.50 3.77 21.65
N PRO A 697 -10.29 3.07 20.82
CA PRO A 697 -10.44 1.63 20.95
C PRO A 697 -9.08 0.93 20.95
N VAL A 698 -8.91 -0.10 21.76
CA VAL A 698 -7.65 -0.87 21.77
C VAL A 698 -7.41 -1.50 20.40
N GLY A 699 -6.16 -1.47 19.93
CA GLY A 699 -5.74 -1.97 18.62
C GLY A 699 -6.01 -1.01 17.46
N SER A 700 -6.44 0.23 17.72
CA SER A 700 -6.77 1.22 16.68
C SER A 700 -5.58 1.64 15.82
N TYR A 701 -4.35 1.49 16.33
CA TYR A 701 -3.13 1.95 15.66
C TYR A 701 -2.18 0.79 15.30
N PRO A 702 -2.56 -0.11 14.38
CA PRO A 702 -1.76 -1.28 14.01
C PRO A 702 -0.41 -0.91 13.36
N GLN A 703 -0.25 0.32 12.89
CA GLN A 703 1.00 0.87 12.37
C GLN A 703 2.01 1.18 13.49
N GLY A 704 1.53 1.31 14.73
CA GLY A 704 2.32 1.48 15.94
C GLY A 704 2.79 0.18 16.58
N ARG A 705 2.47 -0.97 15.97
CA ARG A 705 2.70 -2.29 16.55
C ARG A 705 4.18 -2.54 16.85
N SER A 706 4.44 -3.13 18.01
CA SER A 706 5.78 -3.50 18.45
C SER A 706 6.40 -4.60 17.56
N PRO A 707 7.73 -4.82 17.64
CA PRO A 707 8.40 -5.88 16.88
C PRO A 707 7.81 -7.28 17.10
N TRP A 708 7.18 -7.48 18.26
CA TRP A 708 6.61 -8.76 18.67
C TRP A 708 5.13 -8.89 18.35
N GLY A 709 4.51 -7.85 17.80
CA GLY A 709 3.11 -7.88 17.41
C GLY A 709 2.14 -7.30 18.44
N LEU A 710 2.64 -6.51 19.39
CA LEU A 710 1.82 -5.86 20.43
C LEU A 710 1.35 -4.49 19.97
N ASP A 711 0.05 -4.22 20.11
CA ASP A 711 -0.55 -2.94 19.76
C ASP A 711 -0.52 -1.97 20.95
N ASP A 712 -0.62 -0.67 20.66
CA ASP A 712 -0.74 0.43 21.63
C ASP A 712 0.36 0.46 22.70
N MET A 713 1.55 -0.07 22.41
CA MET A 713 2.70 0.04 23.32
C MET A 713 3.21 1.48 23.47
N ALA A 714 2.73 2.41 22.64
CA ALA A 714 2.98 3.84 22.78
C ALA A 714 1.67 4.60 22.56
N GLY A 715 1.36 5.54 23.45
CA GLY A 715 0.13 6.33 23.41
C GLY A 715 -1.10 5.58 23.96
N ASN A 716 -2.27 6.11 23.67
CA ASN A 716 -3.58 5.71 24.19
C ASN A 716 -3.69 5.88 25.71
N VAL A 717 -3.18 4.95 26.51
CA VAL A 717 -3.04 5.13 27.96
C VAL A 717 -1.66 4.69 28.44
N TRP A 718 -1.21 5.35 29.51
CA TRP A 718 -0.09 4.82 30.29
C TRP A 718 -0.45 3.46 30.87
N GLU A 719 0.55 2.61 31.07
CA GLU A 719 0.31 1.26 31.57
C GLU A 719 1.08 0.98 32.86
N TRP A 720 0.36 0.47 33.85
CA TRP A 720 0.94 -0.02 35.10
C TRP A 720 1.90 -1.20 34.87
N THR A 721 3.03 -1.17 35.57
CA THR A 721 3.97 -2.29 35.64
C THR A 721 4.04 -2.85 37.07
N ALA A 722 4.66 -4.01 37.24
CA ALA A 722 4.92 -4.61 38.55
C ALA A 722 6.13 -3.99 39.27
N SER A 723 6.83 -3.03 38.67
CA SER A 723 8.11 -2.51 39.17
C SER A 723 7.95 -1.20 39.93
N ALA A 724 8.70 -1.04 41.01
CA ALA A 724 8.85 0.27 41.67
C ALA A 724 9.56 1.25 40.72
N TYR A 725 9.11 2.50 40.68
CA TYR A 725 9.70 3.53 39.82
C TYR A 725 11.13 3.90 40.26
N ARG A 726 11.36 4.01 41.56
CA ARG A 726 12.69 4.21 42.17
C ARG A 726 12.92 3.20 43.28
N ALA A 727 14.16 2.74 43.41
CA ALA A 727 14.53 1.85 44.51
C ALA A 727 14.24 2.51 45.86
N GLY A 728 13.48 1.82 46.72
CA GLY A 728 13.04 2.35 48.02
C GLY A 728 11.92 3.39 47.97
N GLY A 729 11.41 3.74 46.79
CA GLY A 729 10.25 4.60 46.61
C GLY A 729 8.93 3.85 46.76
N ARG A 730 7.83 4.59 46.95
CA ARG A 730 6.46 4.04 47.01
C ARG A 730 5.76 4.01 45.67
N ASP A 731 6.24 4.79 44.70
CA ASP A 731 5.61 4.92 43.39
C ASP A 731 5.90 3.70 42.51
N VAL A 732 4.90 3.31 41.72
CA VAL A 732 4.97 2.23 40.75
C VAL A 732 5.24 2.82 39.36
N ALA A 733 6.12 2.16 38.61
CA ALA A 733 6.48 2.59 37.27
C ALA A 733 5.32 2.40 36.29
N ILE A 734 5.07 3.44 35.50
CA ILE A 734 4.16 3.42 34.34
C ILE A 734 4.94 3.70 33.05
N ARG A 735 4.48 3.13 31.95
CA ARG A 735 5.14 3.19 30.63
C ARG A 735 4.15 3.53 29.50
N GLY A 736 4.66 3.95 28.34
CA GLY A 736 3.88 4.09 27.10
C GLY A 736 3.49 5.51 26.69
N GLY A 737 3.24 6.41 27.65
CA GLY A 737 2.55 7.66 27.35
C GLY A 737 1.05 7.45 27.12
N GLY A 738 0.26 8.52 27.01
CA GLY A 738 -1.17 8.42 26.75
C GLY A 738 -1.68 9.48 25.76
N TRP A 739 -3.00 9.47 25.51
CA TRP A 739 -3.69 10.35 24.57
C TRP A 739 -3.45 11.84 24.80
N GLY A 740 -3.09 12.25 26.01
CA GLY A 740 -2.74 13.64 26.30
C GLY A 740 -1.27 13.99 26.05
N ASN A 741 -0.35 13.03 25.97
CA ASN A 741 1.08 13.34 25.98
C ASN A 741 1.66 13.57 24.59
N ASP A 742 2.71 14.37 24.50
CA ASP A 742 3.42 14.61 23.25
C ASP A 742 4.28 13.41 22.81
N ALA A 743 4.84 13.50 21.61
CA ALA A 743 5.73 12.50 21.04
C ALA A 743 6.98 12.21 21.90
N TYR A 744 7.36 13.10 22.83
CA TYR A 744 8.48 12.89 23.73
C TYR A 744 8.15 11.83 24.80
N CYS A 745 6.92 11.81 25.29
CA CYS A 745 6.50 10.86 26.32
C CYS A 745 6.25 9.44 25.77
N LEU A 746 6.07 9.30 24.45
CA LEU A 746 5.75 8.03 23.79
C LEU A 746 6.95 7.11 23.54
N ARG A 747 8.15 7.54 23.95
CA ARG A 747 9.37 6.76 23.72
C ARG A 747 9.33 5.47 24.54
N THR A 748 9.79 4.37 23.95
CA THR A 748 9.86 3.06 24.60
C THR A 748 10.63 3.08 25.90
N SER A 749 11.61 3.98 26.07
CA SER A 749 12.40 4.16 27.29
C SER A 749 11.79 5.12 28.31
N TYR A 750 10.84 5.96 27.90
CA TYR A 750 10.25 6.96 28.78
C TYR A 750 9.41 6.28 29.85
N ARG A 751 9.50 6.83 31.06
CA ARG A 751 8.98 6.22 32.28
C ARG A 751 8.56 7.30 33.25
N HIS A 752 7.51 7.03 34.00
CA HIS A 752 7.08 7.88 35.11
C HIS A 752 6.65 7.01 36.29
N GLY A 753 6.42 7.62 37.44
CA GLY A 753 6.04 6.93 38.67
C GLY A 753 4.83 7.62 39.28
N ASN A 754 3.84 6.82 39.67
CA ASN A 754 2.65 7.29 40.37
C ASN A 754 2.40 6.47 41.64
N PRO A 755 1.70 7.04 42.64
CA PRO A 755 1.21 6.29 43.79
C PRO A 755 0.39 5.07 43.34
N PRO A 756 0.53 3.91 44.00
CA PRO A 756 -0.09 2.66 43.56
C PRO A 756 -1.60 2.57 43.82
N ASP A 757 -2.17 3.56 44.52
CA ASP A 757 -3.50 3.58 45.10
C ASP A 757 -4.44 4.63 44.51
N ILE A 758 -4.04 5.28 43.42
CA ILE A 758 -4.85 6.31 42.75
C ILE A 758 -5.34 5.86 41.37
N GLY A 759 -6.54 6.30 40.99
CA GLY A 759 -7.04 6.21 39.61
C GLY A 759 -6.70 7.48 38.83
N LEU A 760 -6.29 7.34 37.57
CA LEU A 760 -6.07 8.44 36.65
C LEU A 760 -6.80 8.19 35.31
N ASP A 761 -7.33 9.23 34.67
CA ASP A 761 -8.08 9.14 33.40
C ASP A 761 -7.20 8.89 32.16
N MET A 762 -5.89 8.71 32.35
CA MET A 762 -4.90 8.41 31.31
C MET A 762 -4.06 7.17 31.62
N VAL A 763 -4.39 6.39 32.65
CA VAL A 763 -3.60 5.22 33.07
C VAL A 763 -4.48 3.96 33.12
N GLY A 764 -4.09 2.94 32.37
CA GLY A 764 -4.70 1.61 32.30
C GLY A 764 -3.69 0.49 32.53
N LEU A 765 -3.90 -0.65 31.87
CA LEU A 765 -3.08 -1.85 32.07
C LEU A 765 -3.08 -2.81 30.86
N ARG A 766 -2.06 -3.67 30.83
CA ARG A 766 -2.08 -4.96 30.13
C ARG A 766 -1.43 -6.04 31.01
N CYS A 767 -1.81 -7.30 30.81
CA CYS A 767 -1.30 -8.40 31.64
C CYS A 767 -0.24 -9.25 30.93
N ALA A 768 0.67 -9.81 31.72
CA ALA A 768 1.70 -10.75 31.34
C ALA A 768 1.50 -12.12 32.00
N GLY A 769 1.96 -13.19 31.36
CA GLY A 769 2.01 -14.53 31.92
C GLY A 769 3.35 -15.19 31.63
N ASP A 770 3.80 -16.09 32.49
CA ASP A 770 5.05 -16.82 32.30
C ASP A 770 4.94 -17.91 31.22
#